data_AF-A0A074XPR3-F1
#
_entry.id   AF-A0A074XPR3-F1
#
_cell.length_a   1.000
_cell.length_b   1.000
_cell.length_c   1.000
_cell.angle_alpha   90.00
_cell.angle_beta   90.00
_cell.angle_gamma   90.00
#
_symmetry.space_group_name_H-M   'P 1'
#
loop_
_entity.id
_entity.type
_entity.pdbx_description
1 polymer ?
#
loop_
_entity_poly.entity_id
_entity_poly.type
_entity_poly.pdbx_seq_one_letter_code
_entity_poly.pdbx_strand_id
1 'polypeptide(L)'
;MRIPISDRCHLARAASTLVVSNSTGGTTVANTILIFARDQPSSYSATSGLSGYGIPFQLQLVPQAGITLPTLNSSATQGNFGGFIILGEVSYDYGGNNWASALTADQFQQLYAYQSAFGARMVRIDVYPGPAFGVTPTIPGAGCCAAGVEQLLSFTNTSGFPTANLKQGATISTQGIWHYPATITDPDNVWEVAGLAASSDGTFSNPSSAAVIHQAGKRQEMVWFSSWATNWALTSNYLQHAYIAWLTRGLTVGYRRIYLSTQVDDVHLNTALYQPSNALFRLRPADLQAIADWTPQLNSRLPAGSNYFMELGHNGNGNIVAGITYENTTTCKPDPAIIYTGDMSSTPLEYQKPLGTGIDIWPTTPTLFTWSKACCLIDPLFKWLSTPENLNAFAHVSHTFTHESLNNATYNDTFKEITFNQAWANTTGINKATRWSPGGLIPPAITGMHNGDAIRAWMTNGITSAVGDNTRSVLMNQQNEFWPLISTVASNGYDGLEIIPRWATTIFFNCDLPDCTTAEWVNTSGGKGGFTQLLNDARTTNVRHLMGLHHDPFMFHQANLRNADVNSTTIGSITGQFSLIQIWTEVVTQEMSRLTNWPIISLKHDDIGIDFMNRMARDKCNPNLSYQYSADGKSVTSVTVTANGNSCSAPIPVTLPVGATSNAPGLVRETIGSDPLVIWVPLTGSPVTLNLASPVSLL
;
A
#
# COMPACT_ATOMS: atom_id res chain seq x y z
N MET A 1 39.57 -87.25 26.61
CA MET A 1 40.87 -86.98 25.97
C MET A 1 41.29 -85.57 26.39
N ARG A 2 42.38 -85.44 27.16
CA ARG A 2 43.09 -84.22 27.64
C ARG A 2 42.34 -83.14 28.47
N ILE A 3 42.58 -83.23 29.78
CA ILE A 3 42.79 -82.22 30.86
C ILE A 3 43.79 -81.09 30.42
N PRO A 4 43.95 -79.87 31.01
CA PRO A 4 43.12 -78.98 31.89
C PRO A 4 43.44 -77.42 31.87
N ILE A 5 43.01 -76.69 32.93
CA ILE A 5 43.62 -75.47 33.59
C ILE A 5 43.32 -74.10 32.92
N SER A 6 43.03 -72.96 33.58
CA SER A 6 42.74 -72.57 34.98
C SER A 6 42.32 -71.09 35.05
N ASP A 7 41.58 -70.74 36.12
CA ASP A 7 41.71 -69.55 36.98
C ASP A 7 41.66 -68.09 36.45
N ARG A 8 40.67 -67.38 37.03
CA ARG A 8 40.71 -66.08 37.75
C ARG A 8 40.16 -64.80 37.09
N CYS A 9 39.10 -64.33 37.75
CA CYS A 9 38.61 -62.96 37.92
C CYS A 9 39.64 -61.84 37.77
N HIS A 10 39.24 -60.73 37.13
CA HIS A 10 39.37 -59.37 37.69
C HIS A 10 38.45 -58.35 36.98
N LEU A 11 37.73 -57.60 37.82
CA LEU A 11 37.14 -56.26 37.67
C LEU A 11 37.05 -55.62 36.27
N ALA A 12 35.82 -55.41 35.80
CA ALA A 12 35.52 -54.44 34.75
C ALA A 12 35.60 -53.01 35.31
N ARG A 13 36.63 -52.27 34.91
CA ARG A 13 36.69 -50.81 34.98
C ARG A 13 35.68 -50.22 33.99
N ALA A 14 34.90 -49.24 34.45
CA ALA A 14 34.08 -48.39 33.60
C ALA A 14 34.98 -47.65 32.59
N ALA A 15 34.82 -47.96 31.31
CA ALA A 15 35.39 -47.19 30.22
C ALA A 15 34.41 -46.06 29.87
N SER A 16 34.81 -44.82 30.10
CA SER A 16 34.10 -43.66 29.58
C SER A 16 34.23 -43.66 28.06
N THR A 17 33.16 -44.03 27.37
CA THR A 17 33.03 -43.75 25.94
C THR A 17 32.74 -42.27 25.80
N LEU A 18 33.75 -41.50 25.38
CA LEU A 18 33.58 -40.22 24.71
C LEU A 18 32.54 -40.40 23.62
N VAL A 19 31.33 -39.89 23.85
CA VAL A 19 30.39 -39.64 22.77
C VAL A 19 30.98 -38.50 21.97
N VAL A 20 31.60 -38.86 20.85
CA VAL A 20 31.89 -37.93 19.76
C VAL A 20 30.58 -37.22 19.44
N SER A 21 30.54 -35.92 19.73
CA SER A 21 29.43 -35.05 19.36
C SER A 21 29.33 -35.00 17.84
N ASN A 22 28.45 -35.81 17.27
CA ASN A 22 27.97 -35.58 15.91
C ASN A 22 27.18 -34.27 15.92
N SER A 23 27.80 -33.19 15.47
CA SER A 23 27.13 -31.93 15.17
C SER A 23 26.22 -32.11 13.95
N THR A 24 24.91 -32.24 14.17
CA THR A 24 23.88 -32.18 13.11
C THR A 24 22.58 -31.60 13.67
N GLY A 25 22.18 -30.40 13.22
CA GLY A 25 20.83 -29.84 13.38
C GLY A 25 20.75 -28.57 14.25
N GLY A 26 20.92 -27.39 13.63
CA GLY A 26 20.54 -26.13 14.29
C GLY A 26 19.02 -25.94 14.27
N THR A 27 18.47 -25.23 15.25
CA THR A 27 17.04 -24.89 15.31
C THR A 27 16.57 -24.17 14.04
N THR A 28 15.40 -24.52 13.55
CA THR A 28 14.72 -23.89 12.41
C THR A 28 13.37 -23.33 12.87
N VAL A 29 13.04 -22.12 12.43
CA VAL A 29 11.79 -21.44 12.80
C VAL A 29 11.13 -20.86 11.55
N ALA A 30 9.86 -21.15 11.31
CA ALA A 30 9.11 -20.53 10.22
C ALA A 30 8.86 -19.03 10.48
N ASN A 31 8.76 -18.21 9.43
CA ASN A 31 8.49 -16.77 9.52
C ASN A 31 7.02 -16.46 9.85
N THR A 32 6.11 -17.43 9.69
CA THR A 32 4.68 -17.26 9.91
C THR A 32 4.37 -16.62 11.27
N ILE A 33 3.58 -15.55 11.27
CA ILE A 33 3.15 -14.86 12.49
C ILE A 33 1.83 -15.46 12.99
N LEU A 34 1.77 -15.85 14.26
CA LEU A 34 0.52 -16.32 14.87
C LEU A 34 -0.21 -15.15 15.54
N ILE A 35 -1.47 -14.94 15.18
CA ILE A 35 -2.28 -13.82 15.67
C ILE A 35 -3.46 -14.36 16.47
N PHE A 36 -3.67 -13.84 17.67
CA PHE A 36 -4.85 -14.09 18.48
C PHE A 36 -5.72 -12.83 18.53
N ALA A 37 -6.98 -12.98 18.13
CA ALA A 37 -7.99 -11.92 18.19
C ALA A 37 -9.33 -12.50 18.66
N ARG A 38 -10.24 -11.65 19.14
CA ARG A 38 -11.56 -12.11 19.61
C ARG A 38 -12.50 -12.49 18.47
N ASP A 39 -12.43 -11.72 17.39
CA ASP A 39 -13.37 -11.80 16.26
C ASP A 39 -12.71 -11.32 14.96
N GLN A 40 -13.36 -11.64 13.84
CA GLN A 40 -12.86 -11.29 12.52
C GLN A 40 -12.74 -9.77 12.30
N PRO A 41 -13.74 -8.93 12.64
CA PRO A 41 -13.63 -7.48 12.42
C PRO A 41 -12.46 -6.83 13.16
N SER A 42 -12.28 -7.12 14.46
CA SER A 42 -11.18 -6.56 15.25
C SER A 42 -9.81 -7.04 14.76
N SER A 43 -9.72 -8.29 14.30
CA SER A 43 -8.46 -8.87 13.82
C SER A 43 -7.80 -8.07 12.69
N TYR A 44 -8.57 -7.28 11.92
CA TYR A 44 -8.05 -6.46 10.84
C TYR A 44 -6.92 -5.53 11.30
N SER A 45 -7.02 -4.97 12.51
CA SER A 45 -5.97 -4.12 13.11
C SER A 45 -4.63 -4.83 13.37
N ALA A 46 -4.63 -6.16 13.42
CA ALA A 46 -3.43 -6.98 13.57
C ALA A 46 -2.96 -7.61 12.25
N THR A 47 -3.88 -7.84 11.30
CA THR A 47 -3.58 -8.53 10.04
C THR A 47 -3.25 -7.59 8.89
N SER A 48 -3.86 -6.40 8.81
CA SER A 48 -3.79 -5.53 7.63
C SER A 48 -2.35 -5.12 7.28
N GLY A 49 -1.55 -4.76 8.29
CA GLY A 49 -0.14 -4.44 8.08
C GLY A 49 0.66 -5.62 7.55
N LEU A 50 0.47 -6.82 8.11
CA LEU A 50 1.16 -8.02 7.61
C LEU A 50 0.74 -8.35 6.16
N SER A 51 -0.54 -8.20 5.84
CA SER A 51 -1.06 -8.31 4.46
C SER A 51 -0.44 -7.28 3.52
N GLY A 52 -0.26 -6.03 3.97
CA GLY A 52 0.38 -4.97 3.17
C GLY A 52 1.83 -5.32 2.81
N TYR A 53 2.59 -5.85 3.77
CA TYR A 53 3.95 -6.31 3.51
C TYR A 53 4.01 -7.63 2.70
N GLY A 54 2.95 -8.44 2.72
CA GLY A 54 2.93 -9.81 2.19
C GLY A 54 3.54 -10.84 3.14
N ILE A 55 3.50 -10.60 4.45
CA ILE A 55 4.06 -11.49 5.49
C ILE A 55 3.02 -12.56 5.84
N PRO A 56 3.35 -13.87 5.73
CA PRO A 56 2.44 -14.95 6.10
C PRO A 56 2.04 -14.88 7.57
N PHE A 57 0.76 -15.06 7.84
CA PHE A 57 0.24 -15.16 9.19
C PHE A 57 -0.83 -16.24 9.30
N GLN A 58 -1.04 -16.71 10.54
CA GLN A 58 -2.15 -17.56 10.92
C GLN A 58 -3.00 -16.80 11.94
N LEU A 59 -4.25 -16.52 11.59
CA LEU A 59 -5.22 -15.94 12.51
C LEU A 59 -5.90 -17.04 13.32
N GLN A 60 -6.00 -16.85 14.64
CA GLN A 60 -6.77 -17.68 15.57
C GLN A 60 -7.78 -16.79 16.28
N LEU A 61 -9.07 -17.05 16.02
CA LEU A 61 -10.16 -16.39 16.72
C LEU A 61 -10.39 -17.09 18.06
N VAL A 62 -10.34 -16.33 19.14
CA VAL A 62 -10.47 -16.80 20.52
C VAL A 62 -11.81 -16.34 21.09
N PRO A 63 -12.88 -17.15 21.02
CA PRO A 63 -14.15 -16.83 21.66
C PRO A 63 -14.01 -16.84 23.18
N GLN A 64 -14.99 -16.27 23.88
CA GLN A 64 -15.01 -16.23 25.35
C GLN A 64 -14.90 -17.62 26.01
N ALA A 65 -15.35 -18.68 25.33
CA ALA A 65 -15.22 -20.06 25.82
C ALA A 65 -13.78 -20.61 25.75
N GLY A 66 -12.84 -19.86 25.17
CA GLY A 66 -11.45 -20.26 24.96
C GLY A 66 -11.24 -21.15 23.72
N ILE A 67 -10.00 -21.56 23.52
CA ILE A 67 -9.55 -22.44 22.43
C ILE A 67 -8.56 -23.48 22.92
N THR A 68 -8.19 -24.42 22.06
CA THR A 68 -6.91 -25.12 22.16
C THR A 68 -5.89 -24.39 21.29
N LEU A 69 -4.67 -24.17 21.80
CA LEU A 69 -3.62 -23.54 21.00
C LEU A 69 -3.28 -24.41 19.77
N PRO A 70 -2.96 -23.82 18.61
CA PRO A 70 -2.41 -24.57 17.51
C PRO A 70 -1.05 -25.17 17.90
N THR A 71 -0.60 -26.18 17.18
CA THR A 71 0.72 -26.80 17.39
C THR A 71 1.83 -25.78 17.16
N LEU A 72 2.46 -25.31 18.26
CA LEU A 72 3.47 -24.26 18.22
C LEU A 72 4.80 -24.72 17.58
N ASN A 73 5.17 -25.99 17.77
CA ASN A 73 6.39 -26.58 17.24
C ASN A 73 6.17 -28.04 16.83
N SER A 74 6.85 -28.48 15.77
CA SER A 74 6.73 -29.84 15.24
C SER A 74 7.78 -30.80 15.84
N SER A 75 8.85 -30.26 16.42
CA SER A 75 9.88 -30.99 17.16
C SER A 75 10.57 -30.07 18.16
N ALA A 76 11.56 -30.57 18.92
CA ALA A 76 12.37 -29.74 19.81
C ALA A 76 13.24 -28.69 19.07
N THR A 77 13.44 -28.85 17.76
CA THR A 77 14.29 -27.99 16.93
C THR A 77 13.54 -27.33 15.77
N GLN A 78 12.23 -27.56 15.63
CA GLN A 78 11.41 -27.01 14.54
C GLN A 78 10.23 -26.21 15.10
N GLY A 79 10.37 -24.89 15.12
CA GLY A 79 9.30 -23.96 15.49
C GLY A 79 8.40 -23.62 14.30
N ASN A 80 7.09 -23.53 14.51
CA ASN A 80 6.11 -23.26 13.45
C ASN A 80 5.79 -21.76 13.30
N PHE A 81 6.22 -20.91 14.21
CA PHE A 81 5.90 -19.47 14.22
C PHE A 81 7.09 -18.58 14.54
N GLY A 82 7.26 -17.50 13.77
CA GLY A 82 8.35 -16.54 13.91
C GLY A 82 8.08 -15.48 14.98
N GLY A 83 6.81 -15.30 15.33
CA GLY A 83 6.37 -14.35 16.34
C GLY A 83 4.87 -14.46 16.62
N PHE A 84 4.44 -13.75 17.66
CA PHE A 84 3.06 -13.71 18.11
C PHE A 84 2.51 -12.28 18.11
N ILE A 85 1.23 -12.11 17.77
CA ILE A 85 0.47 -10.89 18.01
C ILE A 85 -0.78 -11.24 18.83
N ILE A 86 -1.04 -10.51 19.90
CA ILE A 86 -2.26 -10.66 20.72
C ILE A 86 -2.99 -9.32 20.73
N LEU A 87 -4.25 -9.30 20.25
CA LEU A 87 -5.08 -8.10 20.12
C LEU A 87 -6.18 -8.02 21.17
N GLY A 88 -6.17 -6.93 21.95
CA GLY A 88 -6.75 -6.93 23.29
C GLY A 88 -6.08 -8.06 24.08
N GLU A 89 -6.36 -8.33 25.33
CA GLU A 89 -5.77 -9.56 25.92
C GLU A 89 -6.57 -10.81 25.51
N VAL A 90 -7.18 -10.81 24.30
CA VAL A 90 -8.38 -11.59 23.95
C VAL A 90 -9.34 -11.69 25.13
N SER A 91 -9.56 -10.53 25.75
CA SER A 91 -10.19 -10.39 27.05
C SER A 91 -11.69 -10.18 26.95
N TYR A 92 -12.41 -10.76 27.91
CA TYR A 92 -13.86 -10.69 28.05
C TYR A 92 -14.24 -10.41 29.50
N ASP A 93 -15.38 -9.76 29.71
CA ASP A 93 -16.01 -9.70 31.04
C ASP A 93 -16.69 -11.05 31.32
N TYR A 94 -16.17 -11.78 32.32
CA TYR A 94 -16.77 -13.03 32.80
C TYR A 94 -17.88 -12.79 33.85
N GLY A 95 -18.33 -11.55 33.98
CA GLY A 95 -19.42 -11.13 34.87
C GLY A 95 -18.90 -10.25 36.00
N GLY A 96 -19.64 -9.17 36.29
CA GLY A 96 -19.32 -8.26 37.39
C GLY A 96 -18.08 -7.40 37.14
N ASN A 97 -17.78 -7.06 35.87
CA ASN A 97 -16.58 -6.32 35.48
C ASN A 97 -15.28 -7.10 35.78
N ASN A 98 -15.35 -8.43 35.73
CA ASN A 98 -14.22 -9.33 35.93
C ASN A 98 -13.60 -9.67 34.57
N TRP A 99 -12.77 -8.76 34.08
CA TRP A 99 -12.10 -8.89 32.79
C TRP A 99 -10.91 -9.85 32.88
N ALA A 100 -10.91 -10.89 32.06
CA ALA A 100 -9.80 -11.82 31.95
C ALA A 100 -9.62 -12.29 30.49
N SER A 101 -8.41 -12.74 30.16
CA SER A 101 -8.13 -13.37 28.87
C SER A 101 -8.94 -14.65 28.70
N ALA A 102 -9.38 -14.94 27.47
CA ALA A 102 -9.89 -16.25 27.09
C ALA A 102 -8.78 -17.29 26.84
N LEU A 103 -7.51 -16.86 26.78
CA LEU A 103 -6.37 -17.77 26.90
C LEU A 103 -6.05 -18.01 28.38
N THR A 104 -5.84 -19.27 28.75
CA THR A 104 -5.54 -19.64 30.13
C THR A 104 -4.10 -19.31 30.51
N ALA A 105 -3.80 -19.26 31.81
CA ALA A 105 -2.43 -19.07 32.31
C ALA A 105 -1.46 -20.15 31.77
N ASP A 106 -1.91 -21.41 31.66
CA ASP A 106 -1.11 -22.50 31.08
C ASP A 106 -0.85 -22.30 29.58
N GLN A 107 -1.78 -21.70 28.84
CA GLN A 107 -1.60 -21.35 27.44
C GLN A 107 -0.60 -20.21 27.27
N PHE A 108 -0.67 -19.17 28.11
CA PHE A 108 0.37 -18.15 28.15
C PHE A 108 1.74 -18.74 28.48
N GLN A 109 1.82 -19.64 29.45
CA GLN A 109 3.06 -20.31 29.79
C GLN A 109 3.63 -21.14 28.63
N GLN A 110 2.78 -21.77 27.81
CA GLN A 110 3.20 -22.45 26.58
C GLN A 110 3.78 -21.46 25.55
N LEU A 111 3.15 -20.31 25.34
CA LEU A 111 3.68 -19.25 24.47
C LEU A 111 5.03 -18.73 24.98
N TYR A 112 5.15 -18.48 26.28
CA TYR A 112 6.40 -18.03 26.91
C TYR A 112 7.53 -19.06 26.84
N ALA A 113 7.21 -20.34 27.00
CA ALA A 113 8.15 -21.43 26.80
C ALA A 113 8.62 -21.49 25.35
N TYR A 114 7.71 -21.30 24.39
CA TYR A 114 8.06 -21.23 22.97
C TYR A 114 9.00 -20.05 22.65
N GLN A 115 8.71 -18.85 23.16
CA GLN A 115 9.61 -17.69 23.01
C GLN A 115 11.02 -17.99 23.52
N SER A 116 11.12 -18.66 24.67
CA SER A 116 12.41 -18.99 25.29
C SER A 116 13.19 -20.07 24.52
N ALA A 117 12.49 -21.04 23.91
CA ALA A 117 13.08 -22.14 23.16
C ALA A 117 13.46 -21.76 21.73
N PHE A 118 12.64 -20.94 21.07
CA PHE A 118 12.76 -20.60 19.65
C PHE A 118 13.07 -19.12 19.39
N GLY A 119 13.29 -18.29 20.40
CA GLY A 119 13.65 -16.87 20.23
C GLY A 119 12.57 -16.01 19.57
N ALA A 120 11.33 -16.49 19.52
CA ALA A 120 10.20 -15.74 18.95
C ALA A 120 9.84 -14.52 19.82
N ARG A 121 9.53 -13.40 19.17
CA ARG A 121 9.04 -12.17 19.80
C ARG A 121 7.52 -12.20 19.92
N MET A 122 6.96 -11.44 20.87
CA MET A 122 5.53 -11.28 21.02
C MET A 122 5.17 -9.79 21.02
N VAL A 123 4.14 -9.43 20.28
CA VAL A 123 3.55 -8.09 20.26
C VAL A 123 2.18 -8.18 20.91
N ARG A 124 1.85 -7.21 21.77
CA ARG A 124 0.54 -7.08 22.39
C ARG A 124 0.00 -5.69 22.11
N ILE A 125 -1.18 -5.60 21.51
CA ILE A 125 -1.81 -4.35 21.10
C ILE A 125 -3.20 -4.23 21.74
N ASP A 126 -3.64 -2.99 22.01
CA ASP A 126 -4.89 -2.70 22.74
C ASP A 126 -4.90 -3.27 24.17
N VAL A 127 -3.81 -3.03 24.91
CA VAL A 127 -3.60 -3.62 26.25
C VAL A 127 -3.70 -2.56 27.35
N TYR A 128 -4.33 -2.91 28.47
CA TYR A 128 -4.30 -2.08 29.68
C TYR A 128 -2.93 -2.19 30.40
N PRO A 129 -2.28 -1.08 30.79
CA PRO A 129 -0.99 -1.11 31.48
C PRO A 129 -1.06 -1.90 32.79
N GLY A 130 -0.10 -2.78 33.04
CA GLY A 130 -0.07 -3.59 34.24
C GLY A 130 1.30 -4.18 34.58
N PRO A 131 1.44 -4.75 35.80
CA PRO A 131 2.73 -5.20 36.32
C PRO A 131 3.37 -6.34 35.53
N ALA A 132 2.58 -7.12 34.78
CA ALA A 132 3.10 -8.14 33.86
C ALA A 132 4.03 -7.57 32.76
N PHE A 133 3.95 -6.25 32.53
CA PHE A 133 4.75 -5.52 31.55
C PHE A 133 5.73 -4.53 32.20
N GLY A 134 5.90 -4.61 33.52
CA GLY A 134 6.75 -3.69 34.30
C GLY A 134 6.30 -2.22 34.24
N VAL A 135 4.99 -2.00 34.13
CA VAL A 135 4.37 -0.67 34.14
C VAL A 135 3.14 -0.62 35.05
N THR A 136 2.68 0.60 35.34
CA THR A 136 1.36 0.90 35.93
C THR A 136 0.67 1.98 35.07
N PRO A 137 -0.67 2.07 35.04
CA PRO A 137 -1.33 3.26 34.51
C PRO A 137 -0.85 4.51 35.28
N THR A 138 -0.61 5.62 34.58
CA THR A 138 -0.18 6.89 35.18
C THR A 138 -1.26 7.43 36.13
N ILE A 139 -2.54 7.26 35.77
CA ILE A 139 -3.69 7.53 36.64
C ILE A 139 -4.58 6.28 36.64
N PRO A 140 -4.73 5.57 37.78
CA PRO A 140 -5.53 4.35 37.84
C PRO A 140 -6.95 4.52 37.33
N GLY A 141 -7.37 3.69 36.38
CA GLY A 141 -8.74 3.70 35.82
C GLY A 141 -9.05 4.86 34.87
N ALA A 142 -8.10 5.78 34.61
CA ALA A 142 -8.28 6.84 33.63
C ALA A 142 -7.64 6.45 32.29
N GLY A 143 -8.33 6.75 31.20
CA GLY A 143 -7.81 6.67 29.83
C GLY A 143 -7.99 8.00 29.11
N CYS A 144 -7.46 8.08 27.90
CA CYS A 144 -7.60 9.21 27.00
C CYS A 144 -7.98 8.71 25.60
N CYS A 145 -8.59 9.49 24.72
CA CYS A 145 -9.09 10.84 24.96
C CYS A 145 -10.58 10.92 24.65
N ALA A 146 -11.31 11.74 25.43
CA ALA A 146 -12.69 12.09 25.08
C ALA A 146 -12.75 12.79 23.72
N ALA A 147 -13.93 12.84 23.09
CA ALA A 147 -14.08 13.49 21.79
C ALA A 147 -13.56 14.94 21.80
N GLY A 148 -12.66 15.28 20.86
CA GLY A 148 -12.04 16.60 20.76
C GLY A 148 -10.83 16.84 21.66
N VAL A 149 -10.48 15.90 22.56
CA VAL A 149 -9.27 15.96 23.37
C VAL A 149 -8.13 15.29 22.60
N GLU A 150 -7.00 15.98 22.47
CA GLU A 150 -5.78 15.49 21.81
C GLU A 150 -4.73 15.11 22.84
N GLN A 151 -3.96 14.07 22.54
CA GLN A 151 -2.73 13.74 23.24
C GLN A 151 -1.72 13.20 22.22
N LEU A 152 -0.80 14.05 21.78
CA LEU A 152 0.14 13.66 20.72
C LEU A 152 1.02 12.49 21.14
N LEU A 153 1.17 11.52 20.26
CA LEU A 153 2.06 10.36 20.42
C LEU A 153 3.30 10.53 19.55
N SER A 154 4.46 10.08 20.01
CA SER A 154 5.66 9.98 19.16
C SER A 154 6.53 8.78 19.54
N PHE A 155 7.32 8.26 18.60
CA PHE A 155 8.37 7.31 18.94
C PHE A 155 9.48 8.01 19.72
N THR A 156 9.81 7.50 20.90
CA THR A 156 10.88 8.02 21.76
C THR A 156 12.17 7.22 21.61
N ASN A 157 12.09 5.96 21.18
CA ASN A 157 13.24 5.11 20.89
C ASN A 157 12.94 4.14 19.73
N THR A 158 13.68 4.28 18.64
CA THR A 158 13.53 3.45 17.42
C THR A 158 14.61 2.37 17.27
N SER A 159 15.54 2.26 18.22
CA SER A 159 16.70 1.36 18.14
C SER A 159 16.34 -0.14 18.08
N GLY A 160 15.15 -0.53 18.54
CA GLY A 160 14.67 -1.91 18.45
C GLY A 160 14.21 -2.33 17.05
N PHE A 161 13.91 -1.35 16.17
CA PHE A 161 13.35 -1.58 14.84
C PHE A 161 13.91 -0.59 13.81
N PRO A 162 15.24 -0.49 13.67
CA PRO A 162 15.87 0.53 12.82
C PRO A 162 15.46 0.38 11.35
N THR A 163 15.20 -0.85 10.87
CA THR A 163 14.73 -1.12 9.50
C THR A 163 13.33 -0.59 9.20
N ALA A 164 12.55 -0.23 10.22
CA ALA A 164 11.27 0.44 10.02
C ALA A 164 11.45 1.85 9.43
N ASN A 165 12.63 2.48 9.58
CA ASN A 165 12.94 3.83 9.07
C ASN A 165 11.89 4.89 9.48
N LEU A 166 11.37 4.78 10.69
CA LEU A 166 10.43 5.73 11.29
C LEU A 166 11.21 6.87 11.96
N LYS A 167 10.70 8.10 11.88
CA LYS A 167 11.38 9.27 12.46
C LYS A 167 11.06 9.40 13.95
N GLN A 168 12.07 9.22 14.78
CA GLN A 168 11.98 9.45 16.22
C GLN A 168 11.58 10.91 16.51
N GLY A 169 10.66 11.11 17.46
CA GLY A 169 10.15 12.41 17.86
C GLY A 169 9.08 13.01 16.93
N ALA A 170 8.80 12.41 15.77
CA ALA A 170 7.69 12.85 14.93
C ALA A 170 6.35 12.55 15.63
N THR A 171 5.58 13.61 15.91
CA THR A 171 4.29 13.49 16.59
C THR A 171 3.18 13.04 15.65
N ILE A 172 2.20 12.30 16.17
CA ILE A 172 0.98 11.88 15.47
C ILE A 172 -0.20 12.04 16.43
N SER A 173 -1.37 12.37 15.89
CA SER A 173 -2.61 12.52 16.68
C SER A 173 -3.06 11.20 17.29
N THR A 174 -3.68 11.24 18.45
CA THR A 174 -4.39 10.08 19.03
C THR A 174 -5.90 10.31 19.10
N GLN A 175 -6.42 11.36 18.46
CA GLN A 175 -7.85 11.63 18.44
C GLN A 175 -8.65 10.44 17.89
N GLY A 176 -9.68 10.04 18.63
CA GLY A 176 -10.52 8.87 18.30
C GLY A 176 -9.89 7.52 18.65
N ILE A 177 -8.63 7.48 19.10
CA ILE A 177 -7.95 6.27 19.55
C ILE A 177 -7.91 6.27 21.07
N TRP A 178 -8.66 5.35 21.69
CA TRP A 178 -8.59 5.18 23.14
C TRP A 178 -7.23 4.63 23.57
N HIS A 179 -6.68 5.12 24.67
CA HIS A 179 -5.37 4.74 25.19
C HIS A 179 -5.22 5.02 26.68
N TYR A 180 -4.20 4.41 27.28
CA TYR A 180 -3.89 4.48 28.70
C TYR A 180 -2.44 4.92 28.89
N PRO A 181 -2.20 6.19 29.21
CA PRO A 181 -0.90 6.67 29.70
C PRO A 181 -0.31 5.75 30.77
N ALA A 182 0.92 5.28 30.56
CA ALA A 182 1.61 4.36 31.45
C ALA A 182 2.88 4.96 32.07
N THR A 183 3.25 4.46 33.24
CA THR A 183 4.49 4.77 33.94
C THR A 183 5.30 3.49 34.11
N ILE A 184 6.56 3.50 33.67
CA ILE A 184 7.49 2.38 33.84
C ILE A 184 7.87 2.22 35.31
N THR A 185 7.75 1.00 35.83
CA THR A 185 8.09 0.65 37.22
C THR A 185 9.28 -0.29 37.34
N ASP A 186 9.72 -0.92 36.23
CA ASP A 186 10.88 -1.81 36.17
C ASP A 186 11.85 -1.40 35.04
N PRO A 187 12.60 -0.29 35.20
CA PRO A 187 13.46 0.26 34.15
C PRO A 187 14.67 -0.62 33.81
N ASP A 188 14.99 -1.63 34.62
CA ASP A 188 16.09 -2.57 34.36
C ASP A 188 15.72 -3.59 33.28
N ASN A 189 14.42 -3.89 33.13
CA ASN A 189 13.90 -4.88 32.18
C ASN A 189 12.91 -4.31 31.16
N VAL A 190 12.51 -3.05 31.30
CA VAL A 190 11.53 -2.37 30.44
C VAL A 190 12.07 -1.04 29.96
N TRP A 191 11.93 -0.78 28.66
CA TRP A 191 12.21 0.53 28.10
C TRP A 191 11.07 1.04 27.23
N GLU A 192 10.91 2.36 27.21
CA GLU A 192 9.91 3.04 26.40
C GLU A 192 10.31 3.00 24.91
N VAL A 193 9.33 2.78 24.03
CA VAL A 193 9.49 2.91 22.58
C VAL A 193 8.66 4.05 21.98
N ALA A 194 7.51 4.35 22.59
CA ALA A 194 6.68 5.47 22.22
C ALA A 194 6.12 6.16 23.47
N GLY A 195 6.03 7.49 23.41
CA GLY A 195 5.56 8.35 24.48
C GLY A 195 4.39 9.23 24.04
N LEU A 196 3.57 9.60 25.02
CA LEU A 196 2.48 10.54 24.91
C LEU A 196 2.90 11.89 25.52
N ALA A 197 2.57 12.97 24.83
CA ALA A 197 2.68 14.32 25.35
C ALA A 197 1.61 14.60 26.43
N ALA A 198 1.59 15.81 26.96
CA ALA A 198 0.48 16.25 27.81
C ALA A 198 -0.83 16.28 27.01
N SER A 199 -1.94 15.91 27.66
CA SER A 199 -3.26 15.97 27.04
C SER A 199 -3.77 17.41 26.96
N SER A 200 -4.53 17.73 25.91
CA SER A 200 -5.01 19.10 25.65
C SER A 200 -6.03 19.61 26.68
N ASP A 201 -6.65 18.71 27.45
CA ASP A 201 -7.59 19.01 28.54
C ASP A 201 -6.91 19.16 29.91
N GLY A 202 -5.60 18.88 30.00
CA GLY A 202 -4.83 18.94 31.25
C GLY A 202 -4.97 17.73 32.17
N THR A 203 -5.75 16.70 31.81
CA THR A 203 -5.91 15.46 32.61
C THR A 203 -4.57 14.76 32.82
N PHE A 204 -3.75 14.68 31.76
CA PHE A 204 -2.39 14.16 31.82
C PHE A 204 -1.41 15.31 31.57
N SER A 205 -0.93 15.94 32.65
CA SER A 205 -0.09 17.14 32.58
C SER A 205 1.39 16.87 32.24
N ASN A 206 1.83 15.61 32.36
CA ASN A 206 3.22 15.21 32.15
C ASN A 206 3.32 14.14 31.04
N PRO A 207 4.46 14.04 30.35
CA PRO A 207 4.72 12.94 29.43
C PRO A 207 4.58 11.57 30.10
N SER A 208 4.15 10.58 29.33
CA SER A 208 3.92 9.21 29.79
C SER A 208 4.20 8.21 28.67
N SER A 209 4.34 6.93 29.00
CA SER A 209 4.61 5.89 28.01
C SER A 209 3.34 5.46 27.29
N ALA A 210 3.40 5.39 25.97
CA ALA A 210 2.36 4.83 25.10
C ALA A 210 2.62 3.35 24.76
N ALA A 211 3.90 2.99 24.69
CA ALA A 211 4.34 1.63 24.41
C ALA A 211 5.73 1.37 24.97
N VAL A 212 5.98 0.10 25.32
CA VAL A 212 7.24 -0.37 25.89
C VAL A 212 7.71 -1.63 25.20
N ILE A 213 9.01 -1.93 25.32
CA ILE A 213 9.52 -3.30 25.19
C ILE A 213 9.90 -3.79 26.58
N HIS A 214 9.40 -4.98 26.93
CA HIS A 214 9.71 -5.71 28.13
C HIS A 214 10.57 -6.93 27.78
N GLN A 215 11.67 -7.11 28.51
CA GLN A 215 12.59 -8.23 28.34
C GLN A 215 12.73 -9.01 29.64
N ALA A 216 12.24 -10.25 29.65
CA ALA A 216 12.35 -11.16 30.79
C ALA A 216 13.21 -12.37 30.42
N GLY A 217 14.51 -12.29 30.70
CA GLY A 217 15.48 -13.28 30.25
C GLY A 217 15.57 -13.33 28.72
N LYS A 218 15.19 -14.46 28.11
CA LYS A 218 15.13 -14.62 26.64
C LYS A 218 13.81 -14.18 26.02
N ARG A 219 12.79 -13.91 26.83
CA ARG A 219 11.48 -13.48 26.35
C ARG A 219 11.51 -11.99 26.06
N GLN A 220 10.95 -11.59 24.92
CA GLN A 220 10.85 -10.21 24.50
C GLN A 220 9.40 -9.93 24.08
N GLU A 221 8.82 -8.88 24.66
CA GLU A 221 7.45 -8.45 24.40
C GLU A 221 7.40 -6.95 24.09
N MET A 222 6.75 -6.55 22.98
CA MET A 222 6.42 -5.14 22.72
C MET A 222 4.95 -4.92 23.01
N VAL A 223 4.62 -3.97 23.88
CA VAL A 223 3.27 -3.78 24.42
C VAL A 223 2.80 -2.37 24.14
N TRP A 224 1.62 -2.25 23.56
CA TRP A 224 0.99 -0.97 23.20
C TRP A 224 -0.26 -0.72 24.04
N PHE A 225 -0.30 0.44 24.69
CA PHE A 225 -1.36 0.83 25.61
C PHE A 225 -2.46 1.66 24.93
N SER A 226 -2.73 1.38 23.67
CA SER A 226 -3.72 2.07 22.84
C SER A 226 -4.52 1.09 22.02
N SER A 227 -5.77 1.42 21.75
CA SER A 227 -6.59 0.74 20.75
C SER A 227 -6.06 0.97 19.33
N TRP A 228 -6.50 0.13 18.40
CA TRP A 228 -6.00 0.11 17.03
C TRP A 228 -7.15 0.01 16.03
N ALA A 229 -7.08 0.80 14.97
CA ALA A 229 -8.08 0.81 13.92
C ALA A 229 -7.46 1.15 12.56
N THR A 230 -6.74 0.20 11.96
CA THR A 230 -6.05 0.40 10.68
C THR A 230 -7.00 0.67 9.51
N ASN A 231 -8.29 0.36 9.65
CA ASN A 231 -9.31 0.67 8.66
C ASN A 231 -9.59 2.18 8.50
N TRP A 232 -9.40 3.00 9.53
CA TRP A 232 -9.69 4.45 9.46
C TRP A 232 -8.63 5.36 10.05
N ALA A 233 -7.77 4.88 10.97
CA ALA A 233 -6.80 5.72 11.65
C ALA A 233 -5.44 5.71 10.95
N LEU A 234 -4.96 6.90 10.55
CA LEU A 234 -3.58 7.09 10.11
C LEU A 234 -2.60 6.65 11.20
N THR A 235 -2.88 6.98 12.46
CA THR A 235 -2.03 6.64 13.60
C THR A 235 -1.79 5.14 13.70
N SER A 236 -2.83 4.31 13.61
CA SER A 236 -2.65 2.85 13.63
C SER A 236 -1.85 2.35 12.42
N ASN A 237 -2.07 2.92 11.22
CA ASN A 237 -1.27 2.55 10.05
C ASN A 237 0.19 2.98 10.18
N TYR A 238 0.48 4.11 10.82
CA TYR A 238 1.86 4.55 11.07
C TYR A 238 2.56 3.70 12.12
N LEU A 239 1.89 3.39 13.23
CA LEU A 239 2.49 2.69 14.37
C LEU A 239 2.75 1.21 14.09
N GLN A 240 1.98 0.58 13.19
CA GLN A 240 2.11 -0.87 12.93
C GLN A 240 3.50 -1.25 12.41
N HIS A 241 4.15 -0.36 11.67
CA HIS A 241 5.46 -0.61 11.09
C HIS A 241 6.56 -0.80 12.14
N ALA A 242 6.42 -0.20 13.33
CA ALA A 242 7.37 -0.40 14.41
C ALA A 242 7.32 -1.83 14.94
N TYR A 243 6.12 -2.32 15.29
CA TYR A 243 6.00 -3.66 15.84
C TYR A 243 6.22 -4.73 14.77
N ILE A 244 5.85 -4.52 13.50
CA ILE A 244 6.10 -5.47 12.41
C ILE A 244 7.61 -5.64 12.18
N ALA A 245 8.34 -4.53 12.05
CA ALA A 245 9.79 -4.58 11.86
C ALA A 245 10.50 -5.18 13.08
N TRP A 246 10.05 -4.85 14.30
CA TRP A 246 10.60 -5.41 15.53
C TRP A 246 10.33 -6.91 15.65
N LEU A 247 9.09 -7.34 15.44
CA LEU A 247 8.66 -8.74 15.56
C LEU A 247 9.43 -9.65 14.60
N THR A 248 9.64 -9.19 13.37
CA THR A 248 10.34 -9.93 12.31
C THR A 248 11.86 -9.72 12.31
N ARG A 249 12.39 -8.81 13.12
CA ARG A 249 13.81 -8.37 13.10
C ARG A 249 14.25 -7.87 11.71
N GLY A 250 13.31 -7.39 10.90
CA GLY A 250 13.54 -7.02 9.50
C GLY A 250 13.88 -8.19 8.56
N LEU A 251 13.69 -9.44 9.00
CA LEU A 251 13.86 -10.65 8.19
C LEU A 251 12.50 -11.18 7.78
N THR A 252 12.07 -10.95 6.53
CA THR A 252 10.75 -11.44 6.11
C THR A 252 10.65 -11.83 4.66
N VAL A 253 9.77 -12.78 4.36
CA VAL A 253 9.16 -12.86 3.02
C VAL A 253 8.14 -11.71 2.94
N GLY A 254 8.19 -10.95 1.86
CA GLY A 254 7.50 -9.67 1.74
C GLY A 254 8.44 -8.47 1.66
N TYR A 255 7.87 -7.31 1.41
CA TYR A 255 8.59 -6.04 1.24
C TYR A 255 7.71 -4.84 1.59
N ARG A 256 8.36 -3.70 1.82
CA ARG A 256 7.70 -2.40 1.95
C ARG A 256 8.02 -1.56 0.73
N ARG A 257 7.00 -0.99 0.10
CA ARG A 257 7.14 -0.03 -0.99
C ARG A 257 5.99 0.96 -0.91
N ILE A 258 6.28 2.21 -1.29
CA ILE A 258 5.27 3.27 -1.42
C ILE A 258 5.25 3.67 -2.88
N TYR A 259 4.07 3.52 -3.50
CA TYR A 259 3.79 4.08 -4.80
C TYR A 259 2.86 5.28 -4.67
N LEU A 260 3.27 6.42 -5.22
CA LEU A 260 2.46 7.62 -5.35
C LEU A 260 2.29 7.95 -6.83
N SER A 261 1.33 7.28 -7.46
CA SER A 261 0.98 7.50 -8.86
C SER A 261 -0.25 8.38 -8.95
N THR A 262 -0.09 9.57 -9.52
CA THR A 262 -1.17 10.55 -9.70
C THR A 262 -1.56 10.57 -11.18
N GLN A 263 -2.77 10.07 -11.46
CA GLN A 263 -3.33 10.04 -12.81
C GLN A 263 -4.23 11.26 -13.02
N VAL A 264 -4.00 11.96 -14.12
CA VAL A 264 -4.75 13.15 -14.51
C VAL A 264 -5.59 12.82 -15.74
N ASP A 265 -6.87 12.66 -15.52
CA ASP A 265 -7.87 12.37 -16.54
C ASP A 265 -8.18 13.66 -17.36
N ASP A 266 -8.94 13.49 -18.45
CA ASP A 266 -9.49 14.57 -19.31
C ASP A 266 -8.50 15.46 -20.06
N VAL A 267 -7.23 15.06 -20.21
CA VAL A 267 -6.24 15.92 -20.89
C VAL A 267 -6.66 16.15 -22.33
N HIS A 268 -6.63 17.43 -22.74
CA HIS A 268 -7.14 18.03 -23.98
C HIS A 268 -8.63 18.41 -24.01
N LEU A 269 -9.46 17.97 -23.06
CA LEU A 269 -10.88 18.34 -22.99
C LEU A 269 -11.09 19.73 -22.34
N ASN A 270 -12.31 20.26 -22.50
CA ASN A 270 -12.83 21.32 -21.64
C ASN A 270 -13.68 20.66 -20.55
N THR A 271 -13.47 21.04 -19.29
CA THR A 271 -14.28 20.57 -18.15
C THR A 271 -15.17 21.71 -17.67
N ALA A 272 -16.46 21.43 -17.47
CA ALA A 272 -17.36 22.35 -16.81
C ALA A 272 -17.04 22.42 -15.31
N LEU A 273 -16.86 23.64 -14.81
CA LEU A 273 -16.52 23.86 -13.40
C LEU A 273 -17.76 23.78 -12.52
N TYR A 274 -17.61 23.19 -11.34
CA TYR A 274 -18.60 23.24 -10.27
C TYR A 274 -18.83 24.69 -9.83
N GLN A 275 -17.72 25.42 -9.63
CA GLN A 275 -17.73 26.83 -9.30
C GLN A 275 -16.57 27.57 -10.01
N PRO A 276 -16.84 28.69 -10.70
CA PRO A 276 -18.16 29.25 -10.98
C PRO A 276 -18.97 28.39 -11.97
N SER A 277 -20.27 28.23 -11.68
CA SER A 277 -21.18 27.45 -12.53
C SER A 277 -21.21 27.98 -13.96
N ASN A 278 -21.28 27.07 -14.94
CA ASN A 278 -21.26 27.34 -16.39
C ASN A 278 -19.93 27.85 -16.96
N ALA A 279 -18.87 27.96 -16.14
CA ALA A 279 -17.53 28.19 -16.67
C ALA A 279 -16.92 26.88 -17.19
N LEU A 280 -16.15 26.99 -18.28
CA LEU A 280 -15.33 25.90 -18.79
C LEU A 280 -13.87 26.23 -18.49
N PHE A 281 -13.12 25.22 -18.06
CA PHE A 281 -11.67 25.30 -17.97
C PHE A 281 -11.02 24.25 -18.86
N ARG A 282 -9.94 24.64 -19.55
CA ARG A 282 -9.06 23.74 -20.28
C ARG A 282 -7.61 24.08 -19.97
N LEU A 283 -6.86 23.03 -19.68
CA LEU A 283 -5.44 23.06 -19.38
C LEU A 283 -4.64 23.82 -20.45
N ARG A 284 -3.69 24.64 -20.01
CA ARG A 284 -2.85 25.47 -20.89
C ARG A 284 -1.39 25.01 -20.86
N PRO A 285 -0.59 25.34 -21.89
CA PRO A 285 0.85 25.09 -21.89
C PRO A 285 1.58 25.62 -20.65
N ALA A 286 1.21 26.81 -20.19
CA ALA A 286 1.83 27.43 -19.02
C ALA A 286 1.58 26.65 -17.73
N ASP A 287 0.38 26.05 -17.59
CA ASP A 287 0.07 25.21 -16.43
C ASP A 287 0.96 23.96 -16.43
N LEU A 288 1.10 23.26 -17.56
CA LEU A 288 1.97 22.08 -17.65
C LEU A 288 3.46 22.42 -17.52
N GLN A 289 3.90 23.58 -18.04
CA GLN A 289 5.27 24.03 -17.87
C GLN A 289 5.62 24.20 -16.39
N ALA A 290 4.75 24.85 -15.61
CA ALA A 290 4.98 25.02 -14.18
C ALA A 290 5.00 23.67 -13.43
N ILE A 291 4.21 22.69 -13.85
CA ILE A 291 4.26 21.33 -13.28
C ILE A 291 5.59 20.64 -13.62
N ALA A 292 6.04 20.76 -14.87
CA ALA A 292 7.33 20.21 -15.32
C ALA A 292 8.49 20.85 -14.56
N ASP A 293 8.43 22.15 -14.27
CA ASP A 293 9.46 22.88 -13.52
C ASP A 293 9.42 22.55 -12.01
N TRP A 294 8.23 22.32 -11.46
CA TRP A 294 8.03 21.97 -10.04
C TRP A 294 8.42 20.52 -9.73
N THR A 295 8.19 19.57 -10.64
CA THR A 295 8.40 18.14 -10.37
C THR A 295 9.85 17.79 -9.94
N PRO A 296 10.91 18.31 -10.59
CA PRO A 296 12.29 18.13 -10.10
C PRO A 296 12.53 18.75 -8.72
N GLN A 297 11.88 19.89 -8.43
CA GLN A 297 12.00 20.55 -7.13
C GLN A 297 11.36 19.71 -6.03
N LEU A 298 10.16 19.17 -6.26
CA LEU A 298 9.54 18.21 -5.34
C LEU A 298 10.48 17.03 -5.09
N ASN A 299 10.95 16.37 -6.16
CA ASN A 299 11.84 15.21 -6.07
C ASN A 299 13.10 15.49 -5.23
N SER A 300 13.70 16.69 -5.36
CA SER A 300 14.87 17.08 -4.57
C SER A 300 14.62 17.18 -3.06
N ARG A 301 13.36 17.31 -2.63
CA ARG A 301 12.95 17.38 -1.22
C ARG A 301 12.46 16.04 -0.68
N LEU A 302 12.17 15.07 -1.55
CA LEU A 302 11.73 13.74 -1.14
C LEU A 302 12.88 12.93 -0.56
N PRO A 303 12.60 11.89 0.26
CA PRO A 303 13.63 11.00 0.78
C PRO A 303 14.47 10.38 -0.34
N ALA A 304 15.74 10.08 -0.06
CA ALA A 304 16.64 9.51 -1.04
C ALA A 304 16.04 8.28 -1.75
N GLY A 305 16.28 8.13 -3.05
CA GLY A 305 15.71 7.05 -3.86
C GLY A 305 14.27 7.28 -4.34
N SER A 306 13.62 8.37 -3.92
CA SER A 306 12.32 8.77 -4.48
C SER A 306 12.42 9.19 -5.94
N ASN A 307 11.34 8.97 -6.68
CA ASN A 307 11.18 9.40 -8.07
C ASN A 307 9.69 9.55 -8.39
N TYR A 308 9.18 10.77 -8.25
CA TYR A 308 7.81 11.15 -8.51
C TYR A 308 7.65 11.73 -9.93
N PHE A 309 6.58 11.31 -10.61
CA PHE A 309 6.07 11.93 -11.84
C PHE A 309 4.55 11.76 -11.93
N MET A 310 3.88 12.63 -12.69
CA MET A 310 2.44 12.52 -12.99
C MET A 310 2.19 11.73 -14.27
N GLU A 311 1.05 11.03 -14.36
CA GLU A 311 0.60 10.34 -15.56
C GLU A 311 -0.64 11.04 -16.15
N LEU A 312 -0.59 11.38 -17.44
CA LEU A 312 -1.63 12.10 -18.16
C LEU A 312 -2.50 11.12 -18.97
N GLY A 313 -3.81 11.13 -18.74
CA GLY A 313 -4.84 10.42 -19.50
C GLY A 313 -5.39 11.29 -20.63
N HIS A 314 -5.16 10.87 -21.88
CA HIS A 314 -5.42 11.74 -23.04
C HIS A 314 -6.71 11.42 -23.78
N ASN A 315 -7.42 12.47 -24.19
CA ASN A 315 -8.55 12.41 -25.12
C ASN A 315 -8.24 13.12 -26.45
N GLY A 316 -7.86 12.34 -27.46
CA GLY A 316 -7.40 12.88 -28.74
C GLY A 316 -8.41 13.77 -29.45
N ASN A 317 -9.72 13.54 -29.29
CA ASN A 317 -10.74 14.39 -29.93
C ASN A 317 -10.69 15.83 -29.39
N GLY A 318 -10.36 16.02 -28.10
CA GLY A 318 -10.18 17.35 -27.52
C GLY A 318 -9.05 18.14 -28.18
N ASN A 319 -7.99 17.45 -28.62
CA ASN A 319 -6.92 18.07 -29.40
C ASN A 319 -7.39 18.46 -30.80
N ILE A 320 -8.19 17.62 -31.47
CA ILE A 320 -8.75 17.93 -32.79
C ILE A 320 -9.74 19.11 -32.71
N VAL A 321 -10.64 19.12 -31.71
CA VAL A 321 -11.58 20.23 -31.48
C VAL A 321 -10.82 21.55 -31.26
N ALA A 322 -9.78 21.53 -30.43
CA ALA A 322 -8.94 22.70 -30.22
C ALA A 322 -8.23 23.15 -31.51
N GLY A 323 -7.68 22.21 -32.29
CA GLY A 323 -7.03 22.53 -33.57
C GLY A 323 -7.97 23.20 -34.57
N ILE A 324 -9.22 22.72 -34.69
CA ILE A 324 -10.23 23.33 -35.56
C ILE A 324 -10.62 24.73 -35.08
N THR A 325 -10.87 24.90 -33.79
CA THR A 325 -11.46 26.12 -33.22
C THR A 325 -10.46 27.25 -32.94
N TYR A 326 -9.18 26.94 -32.68
CA TYR A 326 -8.19 27.93 -32.23
C TYR A 326 -7.83 28.97 -33.30
N GLU A 327 -7.60 28.56 -34.54
CA GLU A 327 -7.14 29.45 -35.64
C GLU A 327 -8.12 29.55 -36.83
N ASN A 328 -9.33 28.96 -36.74
CA ASN A 328 -10.28 28.85 -37.86
C ASN A 328 -9.58 28.35 -39.14
N THR A 329 -8.98 27.17 -39.03
CA THR A 329 -8.04 26.59 -40.01
C THR A 329 -8.72 25.56 -40.92
N THR A 330 -8.23 25.42 -42.16
CA THR A 330 -8.65 24.35 -43.08
C THR A 330 -7.74 23.11 -42.99
N THR A 331 -6.68 23.15 -42.18
CA THR A 331 -5.69 22.06 -42.02
C THR A 331 -6.28 20.82 -41.35
N CYS A 332 -7.22 21.01 -40.43
CA CYS A 332 -7.90 19.92 -39.73
C CYS A 332 -9.01 19.35 -40.61
N LYS A 333 -8.79 18.14 -41.15
CA LYS A 333 -9.78 17.40 -41.93
C LYS A 333 -9.88 15.95 -41.45
N PRO A 334 -11.10 15.39 -41.33
CA PRO A 334 -12.40 16.06 -41.55
C PRO A 334 -12.75 17.14 -40.51
N ASP A 335 -13.72 17.98 -40.83
CA ASP A 335 -14.26 19.06 -39.98
C ASP A 335 -15.80 18.97 -40.08
N PRO A 336 -16.54 18.80 -38.96
CA PRO A 336 -16.08 18.86 -37.57
C PRO A 336 -15.17 17.70 -37.13
N ALA A 337 -14.60 17.85 -35.94
CA ALA A 337 -14.11 16.74 -35.14
C ALA A 337 -15.26 15.73 -34.87
N ILE A 338 -15.02 14.69 -34.07
CA ILE A 338 -16.08 13.73 -33.80
C ILE A 338 -17.11 14.34 -32.85
N ILE A 339 -18.34 14.40 -33.35
CA ILE A 339 -19.55 14.86 -32.69
C ILE A 339 -20.55 13.72 -32.78
N TYR A 340 -21.11 13.32 -31.65
CA TYR A 340 -22.11 12.26 -31.60
C TYR A 340 -23.38 12.66 -32.38
N THR A 341 -23.99 11.67 -33.02
CA THR A 341 -25.23 11.79 -33.80
C THR A 341 -26.49 11.50 -32.98
N GLY A 342 -26.31 11.03 -31.74
CA GLY A 342 -27.38 10.76 -30.78
C GLY A 342 -26.96 11.14 -29.37
N ASP A 343 -27.90 11.00 -28.43
CA ASP A 343 -27.67 11.35 -27.03
C ASP A 343 -26.77 10.33 -26.33
N MET A 344 -25.80 10.83 -25.57
CA MET A 344 -25.00 9.98 -24.69
C MET A 344 -25.90 9.41 -23.59
N SER A 345 -25.93 8.09 -23.46
CA SER A 345 -26.79 7.44 -22.48
C SER A 345 -26.35 7.75 -21.05
N SER A 346 -27.32 8.14 -20.20
CA SER A 346 -27.16 8.08 -18.75
C SER A 346 -27.71 6.76 -18.24
N THR A 347 -26.91 6.04 -17.44
CA THR A 347 -27.32 4.79 -16.78
C THR A 347 -27.13 4.93 -15.28
N PRO A 348 -27.83 4.13 -14.45
CA PRO A 348 -27.43 3.93 -13.08
C PRO A 348 -25.97 3.44 -12.99
N LEU A 349 -25.33 3.70 -11.85
CA LEU A 349 -24.04 3.10 -11.52
C LEU A 349 -24.19 1.57 -11.50
N GLU A 350 -23.15 0.86 -11.91
CA GLU A 350 -23.11 -0.61 -12.01
C GLU A 350 -24.13 -1.23 -12.98
N TYR A 351 -24.66 -0.45 -13.92
CA TYR A 351 -25.50 -0.97 -14.99
C TYR A 351 -24.72 -1.98 -15.86
N GLN A 352 -25.17 -3.23 -15.83
CA GLN A 352 -24.64 -4.29 -16.69
C GLN A 352 -25.41 -4.34 -18.00
N LYS A 353 -24.74 -3.97 -19.10
CA LYS A 353 -25.38 -3.93 -20.41
C LYS A 353 -25.73 -5.33 -20.91
N PRO A 354 -26.98 -5.59 -21.37
CA PRO A 354 -27.27 -6.78 -22.15
C PRO A 354 -26.40 -6.83 -23.41
N LEU A 355 -25.66 -7.94 -23.59
CA LEU A 355 -24.71 -8.10 -24.70
C LEU A 355 -25.39 -7.99 -26.06
N GLY A 356 -24.72 -7.33 -27.01
CA GLY A 356 -25.24 -7.11 -28.37
C GLY A 356 -26.29 -6.01 -28.48
N THR A 357 -26.65 -5.34 -27.38
CA THR A 357 -27.56 -4.18 -27.39
C THR A 357 -26.80 -2.85 -27.37
N GLY A 358 -27.55 -1.75 -27.42
CA GLY A 358 -27.02 -0.39 -27.58
C GLY A 358 -27.29 0.16 -28.99
N ILE A 359 -27.03 1.45 -29.17
CA ILE A 359 -27.15 2.14 -30.46
C ILE A 359 -25.85 2.90 -30.67
N ASP A 360 -25.25 2.77 -31.86
CA ASP A 360 -24.10 3.58 -32.24
C ASP A 360 -24.53 5.05 -32.28
N ILE A 361 -23.82 5.89 -31.52
CA ILE A 361 -23.96 7.35 -31.54
C ILE A 361 -22.78 8.01 -32.23
N TRP A 362 -21.68 7.30 -32.50
CA TRP A 362 -20.62 7.83 -33.38
C TRP A 362 -21.14 8.10 -34.78
N PRO A 363 -20.63 9.15 -35.46
CA PRO A 363 -20.97 9.39 -36.85
C PRO A 363 -20.46 8.23 -37.73
N THR A 364 -21.14 8.02 -38.86
CA THR A 364 -20.75 6.97 -39.84
C THR A 364 -19.44 7.30 -40.55
N THR A 365 -19.00 8.55 -40.52
CA THR A 365 -17.72 9.01 -41.06
C THR A 365 -17.06 10.03 -40.12
N PRO A 366 -15.72 10.03 -40.00
CA PRO A 366 -14.79 9.08 -40.62
C PRO A 366 -14.81 7.71 -39.92
N THR A 367 -14.49 6.64 -40.67
CA THR A 367 -14.41 5.27 -40.12
C THR A 367 -13.04 4.94 -39.54
N LEU A 368 -12.03 5.76 -39.83
CA LEU A 368 -10.66 5.67 -39.30
C LEU A 368 -10.16 7.07 -38.98
N PHE A 369 -9.22 7.18 -38.04
CA PHE A 369 -8.54 8.43 -37.74
C PHE A 369 -7.69 8.90 -38.95
N THR A 370 -7.92 10.12 -39.44
CA THR A 370 -7.23 10.67 -40.62
C THR A 370 -6.67 12.08 -40.43
N TRP A 371 -6.87 12.71 -39.27
CA TRP A 371 -6.31 14.04 -38.99
C TRP A 371 -4.78 14.01 -39.00
N SER A 372 -4.16 15.04 -39.57
CA SER A 372 -2.71 15.12 -39.67
C SER A 372 -2.05 15.58 -38.37
N LYS A 373 -0.76 15.28 -38.20
CA LYS A 373 0.05 15.88 -37.13
C LYS A 373 0.06 17.41 -37.21
N ALA A 374 0.02 17.97 -38.43
CA ALA A 374 -0.05 19.42 -38.64
C ALA A 374 -1.34 20.02 -38.05
N CYS A 375 -2.49 19.34 -38.16
CA CYS A 375 -3.72 19.73 -37.46
C CYS A 375 -3.54 19.69 -35.95
N CYS A 376 -3.00 18.59 -35.42
CA CYS A 376 -2.80 18.42 -33.99
C CYS A 376 -1.94 19.55 -33.39
N LEU A 377 -0.89 19.98 -34.10
CA LEU A 377 0.06 21.03 -33.69
C LEU A 377 -0.51 22.46 -33.65
N ILE A 378 -1.75 22.67 -34.11
CA ILE A 378 -2.44 23.96 -34.00
C ILE A 378 -2.87 24.22 -32.56
N ASP A 379 -3.28 23.17 -31.83
CA ASP A 379 -3.58 23.26 -30.40
C ASP A 379 -2.30 23.60 -29.61
N PRO A 380 -2.24 24.75 -28.92
CA PRO A 380 -1.06 25.15 -28.17
C PRO A 380 -0.65 24.13 -27.11
N LEU A 381 -1.62 23.45 -26.47
CA LEU A 381 -1.36 22.43 -25.45
C LEU A 381 -0.60 21.25 -26.04
N PHE A 382 -1.09 20.70 -27.14
CA PHE A 382 -0.38 19.61 -27.82
C PHE A 382 0.95 20.09 -28.42
N LYS A 383 1.01 21.29 -28.99
CA LYS A 383 2.27 21.85 -29.50
C LYS A 383 3.35 21.86 -28.42
N TRP A 384 3.00 22.24 -27.19
CA TRP A 384 3.92 22.19 -26.05
C TRP A 384 4.32 20.74 -25.68
N LEU A 385 3.35 19.81 -25.63
CA LEU A 385 3.60 18.38 -25.39
C LEU A 385 4.37 17.68 -26.53
N SER A 386 4.40 18.25 -27.73
CA SER A 386 5.12 17.69 -28.89
C SER A 386 6.64 17.85 -28.79
N THR A 387 7.11 18.72 -27.88
CA THR A 387 8.52 18.87 -27.53
C THR A 387 8.98 17.67 -26.70
N PRO A 388 10.04 16.94 -27.10
CA PRO A 388 10.47 15.71 -26.41
C PRO A 388 10.76 15.87 -24.93
N GLU A 389 11.36 16.98 -24.51
CA GLU A 389 11.67 17.24 -23.10
C GLU A 389 10.40 17.37 -22.26
N ASN A 390 9.40 18.08 -22.79
CA ASN A 390 8.11 18.29 -22.15
C ASN A 390 7.28 17.00 -22.11
N LEU A 391 7.28 16.24 -23.21
CA LEU A 391 6.64 14.92 -23.28
C LEU A 391 7.21 14.00 -22.18
N ASN A 392 8.53 13.91 -22.08
CA ASN A 392 9.20 12.98 -21.17
C ASN A 392 9.24 13.43 -19.70
N ALA A 393 8.69 14.62 -19.39
CA ALA A 393 8.44 15.04 -18.02
C ALA A 393 7.25 14.29 -17.37
N PHE A 394 6.40 13.66 -18.18
CA PHE A 394 5.20 12.96 -17.73
C PHE A 394 5.20 11.48 -18.15
N ALA A 395 4.29 10.72 -17.55
CA ALA A 395 3.80 9.47 -18.11
C ALA A 395 2.49 9.69 -18.87
N HIS A 396 2.11 8.74 -19.71
CA HIS A 396 1.01 8.90 -20.65
C HIS A 396 0.21 7.59 -20.79
N VAL A 397 -1.11 7.71 -20.77
CA VAL A 397 -2.07 6.61 -20.95
C VAL A 397 -3.29 7.09 -21.74
N SER A 398 -3.99 6.16 -22.40
CA SER A 398 -5.24 6.48 -23.09
C SER A 398 -6.36 6.77 -22.10
N HIS A 399 -7.19 7.78 -22.39
CA HIS A 399 -8.46 8.02 -21.69
C HIS A 399 -9.67 7.93 -22.64
N THR A 400 -9.57 7.11 -23.71
CA THR A 400 -10.48 7.09 -24.88
C THR A 400 -10.39 8.35 -25.75
N PHE A 401 -10.93 8.32 -26.96
CA PHE A 401 -10.79 9.39 -27.93
C PHE A 401 -11.73 10.57 -27.65
N THR A 402 -13.03 10.30 -27.49
CA THR A 402 -14.10 11.31 -27.34
C THR A 402 -14.68 11.41 -25.94
N HIS A 403 -14.25 10.55 -25.01
CA HIS A 403 -14.79 10.48 -23.65
C HIS A 403 -16.29 10.11 -23.65
N GLU A 404 -16.69 9.18 -24.51
CA GLU A 404 -18.05 8.61 -24.49
C GLU A 404 -18.26 7.78 -23.23
N SER A 405 -19.42 7.92 -22.58
CA SER A 405 -19.82 6.99 -21.52
C SER A 405 -20.05 5.59 -22.10
N LEU A 406 -19.29 4.62 -21.61
CA LEU A 406 -19.26 3.26 -22.15
C LEU A 406 -20.23 2.28 -21.46
N ASN A 407 -21.07 2.74 -20.53
CA ASN A 407 -21.99 1.85 -19.79
C ASN A 407 -23.02 1.18 -20.69
N ASN A 408 -23.57 1.90 -21.68
CA ASN A 408 -24.53 1.35 -22.65
C ASN A 408 -24.04 1.43 -24.10
N ALA A 409 -22.78 1.80 -24.31
CA ALA A 409 -22.17 1.90 -25.64
C ALA A 409 -22.11 0.53 -26.35
N THR A 410 -22.12 0.57 -27.67
CA THR A 410 -21.95 -0.64 -28.50
C THR A 410 -20.48 -1.06 -28.55
N TYR A 411 -20.25 -2.27 -29.06
CA TYR A 411 -18.90 -2.71 -29.41
C TYR A 411 -18.24 -1.76 -30.42
N ASN A 412 -19.00 -1.31 -31.43
CA ASN A 412 -18.46 -0.50 -32.54
C ASN A 412 -17.97 0.87 -32.06
N ASP A 413 -18.77 1.54 -31.23
CA ASP A 413 -18.40 2.85 -30.69
C ASP A 413 -17.23 2.73 -29.73
N THR A 414 -17.26 1.73 -28.84
CA THR A 414 -16.11 1.46 -27.96
C THR A 414 -14.84 1.11 -28.76
N PHE A 415 -14.97 0.36 -29.85
CA PHE A 415 -13.84 0.02 -30.72
C PHE A 415 -13.23 1.27 -31.35
N LYS A 416 -14.06 2.21 -31.82
CA LYS A 416 -13.58 3.49 -32.35
C LYS A 416 -12.95 4.36 -31.25
N GLU A 417 -13.54 4.40 -30.06
CA GLU A 417 -13.00 5.11 -28.90
C GLU A 417 -11.55 4.72 -28.59
N ILE A 418 -11.23 3.42 -28.67
CA ILE A 418 -9.87 2.93 -28.44
C ILE A 418 -8.98 3.16 -29.66
N THR A 419 -9.41 2.72 -30.84
CA THR A 419 -8.55 2.73 -32.03
C THR A 419 -8.25 4.14 -32.54
N PHE A 420 -9.19 5.08 -32.44
CA PHE A 420 -8.93 6.47 -32.80
C PHE A 420 -7.94 7.11 -31.84
N ASN A 421 -8.00 6.82 -30.54
CA ASN A 421 -7.05 7.39 -29.59
C ASN A 421 -5.65 6.79 -29.76
N GLN A 422 -5.54 5.50 -30.06
CA GLN A 422 -4.26 4.86 -30.40
C GLN A 422 -3.67 5.45 -31.69
N ALA A 423 -4.49 5.64 -32.73
CA ALA A 423 -4.06 6.24 -33.99
C ALA A 423 -3.67 7.72 -33.83
N TRP A 424 -4.39 8.47 -33.01
CA TRP A 424 -4.03 9.82 -32.60
C TRP A 424 -2.68 9.84 -31.88
N ALA A 425 -2.48 8.99 -30.86
CA ALA A 425 -1.24 8.90 -30.10
C ALA A 425 -0.04 8.55 -30.99
N ASN A 426 -0.24 7.71 -32.01
CA ASN A 426 0.78 7.40 -33.02
C ASN A 426 1.06 8.58 -33.96
N THR A 427 0.02 9.29 -34.39
CA THR A 427 0.15 10.45 -35.28
C THR A 427 0.86 11.62 -34.60
N THR A 428 0.53 11.86 -33.33
CA THR A 428 1.13 12.91 -32.52
C THR A 428 2.57 12.55 -32.11
N GLY A 429 2.81 11.27 -31.83
CA GLY A 429 4.05 10.75 -31.27
C GLY A 429 4.06 10.66 -29.75
N ILE A 430 2.91 10.85 -29.07
CA ILE A 430 2.80 10.69 -27.61
C ILE A 430 3.15 9.25 -27.21
N ASN A 431 2.82 8.26 -28.03
CA ASN A 431 3.19 6.87 -27.80
C ASN A 431 4.71 6.58 -27.89
N LYS A 432 5.53 7.60 -28.18
CA LYS A 432 7.00 7.54 -28.15
C LYS A 432 7.59 8.11 -26.86
N ALA A 433 6.77 8.57 -25.93
CA ALA A 433 7.22 8.97 -24.60
C ALA A 433 7.95 7.80 -23.92
N THR A 434 8.97 8.13 -23.13
CA THR A 434 9.72 7.18 -22.30
C THR A 434 8.82 6.41 -21.33
N ARG A 435 7.69 7.02 -20.93
CA ARG A 435 6.69 6.43 -20.02
C ARG A 435 5.31 6.42 -20.68
N TRP A 436 5.14 5.62 -21.73
CA TRP A 436 3.85 5.32 -22.35
C TRP A 436 3.30 3.98 -21.83
N SER A 437 2.01 3.94 -21.52
CA SER A 437 1.27 2.75 -21.08
C SER A 437 0.37 2.24 -22.22
N PRO A 438 0.88 1.42 -23.15
CA PRO A 438 0.10 0.91 -24.29
C PRO A 438 -1.00 -0.09 -23.91
N GLY A 439 -0.84 -0.85 -22.82
CA GLY A 439 -1.82 -1.84 -22.36
C GLY A 439 -2.88 -1.28 -21.42
N GLY A 440 -2.69 -0.05 -20.96
CA GLY A 440 -3.50 0.60 -19.94
C GLY A 440 -4.60 1.49 -20.50
N LEU A 441 -5.70 1.55 -19.77
CA LEU A 441 -6.81 2.45 -20.03
C LEU A 441 -7.25 3.13 -18.73
N ILE A 442 -7.43 4.45 -18.79
CA ILE A 442 -8.33 5.11 -17.86
C ILE A 442 -9.71 5.12 -18.53
N PRO A 443 -10.69 4.34 -18.06
CA PRO A 443 -12.01 4.35 -18.67
C PRO A 443 -12.72 5.69 -18.41
N PRO A 444 -13.45 6.26 -19.39
CA PRO A 444 -14.05 7.59 -19.29
C PRO A 444 -15.10 7.59 -18.17
N ALA A 445 -14.91 8.43 -17.16
CA ALA A 445 -15.69 8.42 -15.91
C ALA A 445 -15.88 7.03 -15.26
N ILE A 446 -14.91 6.11 -15.44
CA ILE A 446 -14.98 4.73 -14.95
C ILE A 446 -16.24 3.98 -15.42
N THR A 447 -16.60 4.21 -16.69
CA THR A 447 -17.73 3.56 -17.36
C THR A 447 -17.28 2.39 -18.23
N GLY A 448 -18.21 1.49 -18.57
CA GLY A 448 -17.94 0.31 -19.39
C GLY A 448 -17.45 -0.92 -18.62
N MET A 449 -17.18 -0.80 -17.32
CA MET A 449 -16.70 -1.89 -16.46
C MET A 449 -17.70 -3.04 -16.27
N HIS A 450 -18.97 -2.83 -16.64
CA HIS A 450 -20.03 -3.85 -16.68
C HIS A 450 -20.64 -4.01 -18.08
N ASN A 451 -19.97 -3.51 -19.10
CA ASN A 451 -20.36 -3.67 -20.49
C ASN A 451 -19.41 -4.66 -21.18
N GLY A 452 -19.85 -5.91 -21.30
CA GLY A 452 -19.02 -6.96 -21.90
C GLY A 452 -18.61 -6.69 -23.35
N ASP A 453 -19.42 -5.96 -24.12
CA ASP A 453 -19.04 -5.55 -25.47
C ASP A 453 -17.93 -4.48 -25.44
N ALA A 454 -17.97 -3.55 -24.48
CA ALA A 454 -16.94 -2.54 -24.30
C ALA A 454 -15.60 -3.18 -23.88
N ILE A 455 -15.63 -4.04 -22.85
CA ILE A 455 -14.45 -4.78 -22.39
C ILE A 455 -13.85 -5.62 -23.52
N ARG A 456 -14.70 -6.32 -24.30
CA ARG A 456 -14.24 -7.06 -25.48
C ARG A 456 -13.55 -6.14 -26.49
N ALA A 457 -14.09 -4.96 -26.77
CA ALA A 457 -13.49 -3.99 -27.68
C ALA A 457 -12.14 -3.46 -27.16
N TRP A 458 -12.01 -3.21 -25.86
CA TRP A 458 -10.75 -2.82 -25.24
C TRP A 458 -9.69 -3.92 -25.42
N MET A 459 -10.00 -5.14 -25.02
CA MET A 459 -9.05 -6.26 -25.05
C MET A 459 -8.68 -6.68 -26.47
N THR A 460 -9.61 -6.58 -27.42
CA THR A 460 -9.33 -6.82 -28.85
C THR A 460 -8.27 -5.85 -29.39
N ASN A 461 -8.18 -4.65 -28.82
CA ASN A 461 -7.22 -3.62 -29.23
C ASN A 461 -6.00 -3.52 -28.31
N GLY A 462 -5.71 -4.57 -27.54
CA GLY A 462 -4.48 -4.69 -26.74
C GLY A 462 -4.53 -4.00 -25.38
N ILE A 463 -5.69 -3.52 -24.93
CA ILE A 463 -5.86 -3.08 -23.54
C ILE A 463 -5.97 -4.30 -22.64
N THR A 464 -5.06 -4.42 -21.67
CA THR A 464 -5.01 -5.54 -20.72
C THR A 464 -5.48 -5.13 -19.32
N SER A 465 -5.34 -3.84 -18.99
CA SER A 465 -5.74 -3.31 -17.69
C SER A 465 -6.49 -1.99 -17.83
N ALA A 466 -7.43 -1.77 -16.92
CA ALA A 466 -8.12 -0.51 -16.74
C ALA A 466 -8.13 -0.14 -15.24
N VAL A 467 -8.12 1.15 -14.91
CA VAL A 467 -8.36 1.57 -13.52
C VAL A 467 -9.85 1.57 -13.19
N GLY A 468 -10.18 1.20 -11.95
CA GLY A 468 -11.51 1.27 -11.36
C GLY A 468 -11.71 2.50 -10.49
N ASP A 469 -12.54 2.35 -9.46
CA ASP A 469 -12.87 3.40 -8.48
C ASP A 469 -13.16 2.74 -7.12
N ASN A 470 -12.33 3.05 -6.13
CA ASN A 470 -12.41 2.43 -4.80
C ASN A 470 -13.63 2.90 -3.98
N THR A 471 -14.39 3.90 -4.44
CA THR A 471 -15.68 4.23 -3.84
C THR A 471 -16.77 3.22 -4.22
N ARG A 472 -16.51 2.38 -5.24
CA ARG A 472 -17.42 1.37 -5.80
C ARG A 472 -16.88 -0.02 -5.48
N SER A 473 -17.32 -0.59 -4.37
CA SER A 473 -16.85 -1.90 -3.89
C SER A 473 -16.91 -3.01 -4.95
N VAL A 474 -17.86 -2.97 -5.89
CA VAL A 474 -17.98 -3.95 -6.99
C VAL A 474 -16.81 -3.94 -7.98
N LEU A 475 -16.00 -2.88 -7.99
CA LEU A 475 -14.79 -2.74 -8.79
C LEU A 475 -13.51 -3.09 -8.02
N MET A 476 -13.63 -3.51 -6.76
CA MET A 476 -12.52 -3.93 -5.92
C MET A 476 -12.50 -5.45 -5.76
N ASN A 477 -11.32 -6.02 -5.53
CA ASN A 477 -11.19 -7.44 -5.25
C ASN A 477 -11.78 -7.77 -3.87
N GLN A 478 -12.73 -8.70 -3.83
CA GLN A 478 -13.46 -9.07 -2.60
C GLN A 478 -12.71 -10.10 -1.73
N GLN A 479 -11.58 -10.64 -2.19
CA GLN A 479 -10.79 -11.63 -1.46
C GLN A 479 -9.57 -10.99 -0.80
N ASN A 480 -8.93 -10.04 -1.48
CA ASN A 480 -7.72 -9.40 -1.01
C ASN A 480 -7.60 -7.98 -1.59
N GLU A 481 -7.55 -6.98 -0.72
CA GLU A 481 -7.48 -5.55 -1.09
C GLU A 481 -6.19 -5.15 -1.82
N PHE A 482 -5.15 -6.00 -1.78
CA PHE A 482 -3.89 -5.79 -2.50
C PHE A 482 -3.86 -6.46 -3.88
N TRP A 483 -4.98 -7.01 -4.34
CA TRP A 483 -5.10 -7.65 -5.65
C TRP A 483 -5.95 -6.79 -6.59
N PRO A 484 -5.72 -6.86 -7.90
CA PRO A 484 -6.66 -6.29 -8.86
C PRO A 484 -7.94 -7.14 -8.86
N LEU A 485 -9.05 -6.55 -9.29
CA LEU A 485 -10.23 -7.33 -9.66
C LEU A 485 -10.03 -7.87 -11.08
N ILE A 486 -10.25 -9.16 -11.31
CA ILE A 486 -10.27 -9.72 -12.66
C ILE A 486 -11.71 -9.78 -13.12
N SER A 487 -12.00 -9.16 -14.27
CA SER A 487 -13.36 -9.16 -14.82
C SER A 487 -13.84 -10.58 -15.10
N THR A 488 -15.15 -10.80 -14.97
CA THR A 488 -15.78 -12.09 -15.27
C THR A 488 -16.98 -11.90 -16.18
N VAL A 489 -17.37 -12.95 -16.91
CA VAL A 489 -18.61 -12.94 -17.69
C VAL A 489 -19.82 -12.62 -16.81
N ALA A 490 -19.90 -13.19 -15.60
CA ALA A 490 -21.03 -13.02 -14.70
C ALA A 490 -21.18 -11.57 -14.22
N SER A 491 -20.12 -10.97 -13.69
CA SER A 491 -20.20 -9.64 -13.07
C SER A 491 -19.98 -8.49 -14.06
N ASN A 492 -19.23 -8.72 -15.14
CA ASN A 492 -18.78 -7.65 -16.04
C ASN A 492 -19.25 -7.84 -17.49
N GLY A 493 -19.74 -9.03 -17.84
CA GLY A 493 -20.14 -9.38 -19.21
C GLY A 493 -18.98 -9.86 -20.10
N TYR A 494 -17.74 -9.79 -19.65
CA TYR A 494 -16.55 -10.32 -20.33
C TYR A 494 -15.44 -10.65 -19.33
N ASP A 495 -14.70 -11.73 -19.54
CA ASP A 495 -13.64 -12.16 -18.62
C ASP A 495 -12.25 -11.65 -19.00
N GLY A 496 -11.38 -11.56 -17.99
CA GLY A 496 -9.93 -11.46 -18.19
C GLY A 496 -9.34 -10.05 -18.19
N LEU A 497 -10.15 -8.98 -18.13
CA LEU A 497 -9.63 -7.62 -17.95
C LEU A 497 -9.14 -7.45 -16.51
N GLU A 498 -7.94 -6.91 -16.36
CA GLU A 498 -7.44 -6.47 -15.05
C GLU A 498 -8.06 -5.11 -14.69
N ILE A 499 -8.74 -5.05 -13.54
CA ILE A 499 -9.31 -3.83 -12.97
C ILE A 499 -8.45 -3.43 -11.78
N ILE A 500 -7.59 -2.42 -12.00
CA ILE A 500 -6.68 -1.87 -11.01
C ILE A 500 -7.48 -0.94 -10.08
N PRO A 501 -7.44 -1.12 -8.75
CA PRO A 501 -8.14 -0.24 -7.84
C PRO A 501 -7.51 1.17 -7.86
N ARG A 502 -8.31 2.23 -7.64
CA ARG A 502 -7.85 3.63 -7.74
C ARG A 502 -8.58 4.50 -6.72
N TRP A 503 -7.84 5.30 -5.96
CA TRP A 503 -8.41 6.20 -4.94
C TRP A 503 -8.97 7.47 -5.57
N ALA A 504 -10.23 7.79 -5.24
CA ALA A 504 -10.76 9.15 -5.42
C ALA A 504 -10.23 10.08 -4.31
N THR A 505 -10.14 11.37 -4.61
CA THR A 505 -9.67 12.38 -3.64
C THR A 505 -10.71 13.48 -3.43
N THR A 506 -10.50 14.31 -2.40
CA THR A 506 -11.31 15.52 -2.16
C THR A 506 -10.95 16.69 -3.09
N ILE A 507 -10.08 16.45 -4.08
CA ILE A 507 -9.81 17.35 -5.20
C ILE A 507 -10.67 16.90 -6.38
N PHE A 508 -11.85 17.51 -6.52
CA PHE A 508 -12.89 17.03 -7.45
C PHE A 508 -12.56 17.33 -8.92
N PHE A 509 -13.10 16.51 -9.82
CA PHE A 509 -12.81 16.51 -11.26
C PHE A 509 -13.10 17.84 -11.96
N ASN A 510 -14.13 18.51 -11.50
CA ASN A 510 -14.74 19.74 -12.01
C ASN A 510 -14.33 20.98 -11.18
N CYS A 511 -13.18 20.93 -10.50
CA CYS A 511 -12.65 22.05 -9.74
C CYS A 511 -11.21 22.42 -10.11
N ASP A 512 -10.97 23.73 -10.23
CA ASP A 512 -9.67 24.31 -10.62
C ASP A 512 -9.08 25.24 -9.55
N LEU A 513 -9.85 25.60 -8.52
CA LEU A 513 -9.44 26.51 -7.44
C LEU A 513 -9.83 25.98 -6.04
N PRO A 514 -9.12 26.41 -4.96
CA PRO A 514 -9.40 25.98 -3.58
C PRO A 514 -10.85 26.17 -3.14
N ASP A 515 -11.46 27.30 -3.50
CA ASP A 515 -12.85 27.61 -3.13
C ASP A 515 -13.83 26.64 -3.78
N CYS A 516 -13.59 26.24 -5.03
CA CYS A 516 -14.42 25.27 -5.75
C CYS A 516 -14.43 23.92 -5.03
N THR A 517 -13.25 23.34 -4.80
CA THR A 517 -13.14 21.99 -4.23
C THR A 517 -13.61 21.96 -2.77
N THR A 518 -13.42 23.05 -2.03
CA THR A 518 -13.94 23.20 -0.66
C THR A 518 -15.47 23.28 -0.67
N ALA A 519 -16.06 24.06 -1.57
CA ALA A 519 -17.51 24.19 -1.66
C ALA A 519 -18.18 22.86 -2.04
N GLU A 520 -17.61 22.12 -2.98
CA GLU A 520 -18.13 20.80 -3.35
C GLU A 520 -17.99 19.80 -2.19
N TRP A 521 -16.83 19.74 -1.52
CA TRP A 521 -16.61 18.87 -0.36
C TRP A 521 -17.64 19.10 0.76
N VAL A 522 -17.94 20.36 1.06
CA VAL A 522 -18.95 20.73 2.06
C VAL A 522 -20.35 20.33 1.61
N ASN A 523 -20.70 20.56 0.34
CA ASN A 523 -22.05 20.36 -0.16
C ASN A 523 -22.40 18.89 -0.46
N THR A 524 -21.42 18.05 -0.80
CA THR A 524 -21.66 16.69 -1.30
C THR A 524 -21.09 15.59 -0.41
N SER A 525 -20.10 15.88 0.43
CA SER A 525 -19.31 14.87 1.16
C SER A 525 -19.31 15.03 2.68
N GLY A 526 -20.15 15.92 3.23
CA GLY A 526 -20.23 16.17 4.67
C GLY A 526 -19.02 16.92 5.24
N GLY A 527 -18.23 17.56 4.39
CA GLY A 527 -17.09 18.37 4.76
C GLY A 527 -17.45 19.53 5.70
N LYS A 528 -16.50 19.91 6.57
CA LYS A 528 -16.68 21.01 7.52
C LYS A 528 -15.43 21.87 7.61
N GLY A 529 -15.61 23.18 7.50
CA GLY A 529 -14.53 24.17 7.55
C GLY A 529 -14.12 24.67 6.17
N GLY A 530 -12.92 25.24 6.08
CA GLY A 530 -12.36 25.77 4.83
C GLY A 530 -11.32 24.84 4.21
N PHE A 531 -10.58 25.36 3.24
CA PHE A 531 -9.58 24.60 2.50
C PHE A 531 -8.50 23.96 3.40
N THR A 532 -8.11 24.60 4.50
CA THR A 532 -7.17 23.99 5.48
C THR A 532 -7.73 22.71 6.12
N GLN A 533 -9.02 22.66 6.44
CA GLN A 533 -9.65 21.46 6.99
C GLN A 533 -9.75 20.37 5.93
N LEU A 534 -10.08 20.72 4.68
CA LEU A 534 -10.05 19.80 3.54
C LEU A 534 -8.64 19.21 3.35
N LEU A 535 -7.58 20.02 3.43
CA LEU A 535 -6.20 19.53 3.31
C LEU A 535 -5.79 18.65 4.51
N ASN A 536 -6.29 18.90 5.71
CA ASN A 536 -6.06 18.02 6.86
C ASN A 536 -6.76 16.67 6.72
N ASP A 537 -7.98 16.66 6.18
CA ASP A 537 -8.70 15.44 5.81
C ASP A 537 -7.93 14.68 4.72
N ALA A 538 -7.54 15.36 3.64
CA ALA A 538 -6.74 14.78 2.57
C ALA A 538 -5.41 14.23 3.10
N ARG A 539 -4.70 14.96 3.96
CA ARG A 539 -3.47 14.46 4.61
C ARG A 539 -3.73 13.17 5.35
N THR A 540 -4.73 13.16 6.23
CA THR A 540 -5.00 12.01 7.12
C THR A 540 -5.44 10.78 6.32
N THR A 541 -6.35 10.96 5.36
CA THR A 541 -6.89 9.87 4.54
C THR A 541 -5.85 9.29 3.58
N ASN A 542 -5.14 10.15 2.84
CA ASN A 542 -4.27 9.67 1.77
C ASN A 542 -2.93 9.12 2.30
N VAL A 543 -2.36 9.72 3.35
CA VAL A 543 -1.18 9.17 4.03
C VAL A 543 -1.53 7.84 4.70
N ARG A 544 -2.78 7.64 5.16
CA ARG A 544 -3.22 6.35 5.71
C ARG A 544 -3.17 5.25 4.64
N HIS A 545 -3.64 5.52 3.42
CA HIS A 545 -3.54 4.56 2.31
C HIS A 545 -2.08 4.17 2.05
N LEU A 546 -1.17 5.15 1.96
CA LEU A 546 0.25 4.91 1.75
C LEU A 546 0.88 4.10 2.90
N MET A 547 0.59 4.44 4.16
CA MET A 547 1.06 3.68 5.33
C MET A 547 0.42 2.29 5.43
N GLY A 548 -0.78 2.09 4.85
CA GLY A 548 -1.37 0.77 4.67
C GLY A 548 -0.67 -0.08 3.60
N LEU A 549 0.31 0.49 2.87
CA LEU A 549 1.01 -0.12 1.73
C LEU A 549 0.09 -0.46 0.56
N HIS A 550 -0.96 0.34 0.40
CA HIS A 550 -1.81 0.31 -0.78
C HIS A 550 -1.08 0.91 -1.98
N HIS A 551 -1.07 0.18 -3.09
CA HIS A 551 -0.34 0.54 -4.32
C HIS A 551 -1.26 1.14 -5.39
N ASP A 552 -2.52 1.40 -5.04
CA ASP A 552 -3.53 2.01 -5.88
C ASP A 552 -3.09 3.44 -6.31
N PRO A 553 -3.23 3.82 -7.59
CA PRO A 553 -3.06 5.20 -8.01
C PRO A 553 -4.16 6.12 -7.44
N PHE A 554 -3.95 7.43 -7.59
CA PHE A 554 -4.90 8.48 -7.20
C PHE A 554 -5.47 9.19 -8.43
N MET A 555 -6.79 9.41 -8.41
CA MET A 555 -7.54 10.06 -9.47
C MET A 555 -7.55 11.59 -9.32
N PHE A 556 -7.17 12.27 -10.40
CA PHE A 556 -7.28 13.72 -10.62
C PHE A 556 -7.70 13.98 -12.07
N HIS A 557 -7.97 15.24 -12.40
CA HIS A 557 -8.42 15.65 -13.72
C HIS A 557 -7.71 16.93 -14.16
N GLN A 558 -7.71 17.22 -15.46
CA GLN A 558 -6.97 18.33 -16.06
C GLN A 558 -7.23 19.69 -15.40
N ALA A 559 -8.44 19.94 -14.90
CA ALA A 559 -8.80 21.20 -14.24
C ALA A 559 -8.00 21.41 -12.94
N ASN A 560 -7.62 20.32 -12.27
CA ASN A 560 -6.87 20.36 -11.01
C ASN A 560 -5.42 20.84 -11.19
N LEU A 561 -4.92 20.96 -12.43
CA LEU A 561 -3.56 21.40 -12.76
C LEU A 561 -3.44 22.92 -12.96
N ARG A 562 -4.54 23.70 -12.91
CA ARG A 562 -4.50 25.16 -13.07
C ARG A 562 -3.55 25.81 -12.06
N ASN A 563 -2.50 26.48 -12.54
CA ASN A 563 -1.52 27.16 -11.67
C ASN A 563 -0.99 28.48 -12.25
N ALA A 564 -1.00 28.67 -13.58
CA ALA A 564 -0.28 29.78 -14.19
C ALA A 564 -0.85 31.17 -13.86
N ASP A 565 -2.09 31.21 -13.37
CA ASP A 565 -2.85 32.43 -13.07
C ASP A 565 -3.56 32.37 -11.71
N VAL A 566 -3.13 31.47 -10.82
CA VAL A 566 -3.72 31.34 -9.48
C VAL A 566 -2.98 32.17 -8.45
N ASN A 567 -3.60 32.40 -7.29
CA ASN A 567 -2.93 33.11 -6.20
C ASN A 567 -1.79 32.27 -5.60
N SER A 568 -0.73 32.95 -5.16
CA SER A 568 0.36 32.30 -4.44
C SER A 568 -0.13 31.69 -3.13
N THR A 569 0.30 30.47 -2.82
CA THR A 569 -0.02 29.73 -1.60
C THR A 569 1.27 29.24 -0.95
N THR A 570 1.30 29.22 0.38
CA THR A 570 2.41 28.65 1.17
C THR A 570 2.02 27.27 1.71
N ILE A 571 2.88 26.28 1.50
CA ILE A 571 2.69 24.89 1.95
C ILE A 571 3.98 24.43 2.63
N GLY A 572 3.93 24.26 3.95
CA GLY A 572 5.15 23.99 4.71
C GLY A 572 6.18 25.10 4.50
N SER A 573 7.33 24.77 3.92
CA SER A 573 8.43 25.70 3.67
C SER A 573 8.46 26.33 2.27
N ILE A 574 7.53 25.98 1.38
CA ILE A 574 7.52 26.48 -0.01
C ILE A 574 6.37 27.45 -0.24
N THR A 575 6.62 28.44 -1.11
CA THR A 575 5.62 29.44 -1.53
C THR A 575 5.68 29.59 -3.03
N GLY A 576 4.52 29.60 -3.69
CA GLY A 576 4.42 29.74 -5.13
C GLY A 576 2.97 29.66 -5.62
N GLN A 577 2.77 29.83 -6.91
CA GLN A 577 1.49 29.56 -7.54
C GLN A 577 1.38 28.05 -7.77
N PHE A 578 0.55 27.39 -6.95
CA PHE A 578 0.38 25.96 -6.99
C PHE A 578 -1.05 25.60 -7.37
N SER A 579 -1.17 24.62 -8.26
CA SER A 579 -2.43 23.97 -8.58
C SER A 579 -2.94 23.10 -7.43
N LEU A 580 -4.21 22.69 -7.48
CA LEU A 580 -4.81 21.82 -6.47
C LEU A 580 -4.05 20.50 -6.30
N ILE A 581 -3.63 19.88 -7.42
CA ILE A 581 -2.86 18.63 -7.37
C ILE A 581 -1.44 18.83 -6.83
N GLN A 582 -0.77 19.96 -7.13
CA GLN A 582 0.51 20.31 -6.50
C GLN A 582 0.32 20.48 -4.99
N ILE A 583 -0.73 21.20 -4.57
CA ILE A 583 -1.00 21.43 -3.15
C ILE A 583 -1.23 20.11 -2.41
N TRP A 584 -2.09 19.25 -2.96
CA TRP A 584 -2.38 17.94 -2.39
C TRP A 584 -1.11 17.06 -2.32
N THR A 585 -0.31 17.03 -3.40
CA THR A 585 0.91 16.22 -3.46
C THR A 585 1.94 16.69 -2.43
N GLU A 586 2.14 17.99 -2.29
CA GLU A 586 3.01 18.57 -1.26
C GLU A 586 2.54 18.18 0.14
N VAL A 587 1.24 18.32 0.43
CA VAL A 587 0.67 17.93 1.74
C VAL A 587 0.91 16.46 2.07
N VAL A 588 0.67 15.54 1.12
CA VAL A 588 0.85 14.10 1.32
C VAL A 588 2.33 13.73 1.48
N THR A 589 3.18 14.21 0.58
CA THR A 589 4.62 13.89 0.58
C THR A 589 5.37 14.50 1.76
N GLN A 590 5.01 15.72 2.19
CA GLN A 590 5.61 16.35 3.37
C GLN A 590 5.23 15.58 4.63
N GLU A 591 3.99 15.08 4.76
CA GLU A 591 3.61 14.26 5.91
C GLU A 591 4.29 12.89 5.90
N MET A 592 4.34 12.20 4.75
CA MET A 592 5.10 10.95 4.61
C MET A 592 6.57 11.14 4.99
N SER A 593 7.18 12.24 4.52
CA SER A 593 8.57 12.59 4.80
C SER A 593 8.77 13.10 6.22
N ARG A 594 7.75 13.61 6.91
CA ARG A 594 7.81 13.98 8.32
C ARG A 594 7.82 12.75 9.23
N LEU A 595 7.06 11.72 8.84
CA LEU A 595 6.90 10.48 9.61
C LEU A 595 8.00 9.44 9.32
N THR A 596 8.55 9.42 8.10
CA THR A 596 9.45 8.36 7.63
C THR A 596 10.60 8.88 6.78
N ASN A 597 11.54 8.00 6.44
CA ASN A 597 12.56 8.22 5.41
C ASN A 597 12.33 7.35 4.16
N TRP A 598 11.09 6.92 3.92
CA TRP A 598 10.80 5.95 2.85
C TRP A 598 10.83 6.62 1.48
N PRO A 599 11.44 5.97 0.46
CA PRO A 599 11.34 6.45 -0.91
C PRO A 599 9.89 6.47 -1.40
N ILE A 600 9.50 7.53 -2.09
CA ILE A 600 8.20 7.69 -2.74
C ILE A 600 8.42 7.58 -4.25
N ILE A 601 7.79 6.59 -4.89
CA ILE A 601 8.05 6.25 -6.30
C ILE A 601 6.73 6.34 -7.07
N SER A 602 6.74 6.90 -8.28
CA SER A 602 5.61 6.79 -9.20
C SER A 602 5.84 5.65 -10.19
N LEU A 603 4.77 4.94 -10.52
CA LEU A 603 4.70 3.96 -11.61
C LEU A 603 3.74 4.47 -12.69
N LYS A 604 4.07 4.21 -13.96
CA LYS A 604 3.09 4.38 -15.05
C LYS A 604 2.06 3.24 -14.99
N HIS A 605 0.87 3.45 -15.57
CA HIS A 605 -0.27 2.53 -15.49
C HIS A 605 0.07 1.06 -15.74
N ASP A 606 0.77 0.73 -16.84
CA ASP A 606 1.08 -0.68 -17.14
C ASP A 606 1.99 -1.31 -16.07
N ASP A 607 2.87 -0.52 -15.46
CA ASP A 607 3.78 -1.01 -14.41
C ASP A 607 3.02 -1.22 -13.09
N ILE A 608 1.98 -0.43 -12.84
CA ILE A 608 1.02 -0.64 -11.75
C ILE A 608 0.29 -1.97 -11.95
N GLY A 609 -0.22 -2.24 -13.16
CA GLY A 609 -0.88 -3.52 -13.46
C GLY A 609 0.05 -4.72 -13.28
N ILE A 610 1.31 -4.60 -13.73
CA ILE A 610 2.32 -5.63 -13.49
C ILE A 610 2.57 -5.84 -11.99
N ASP A 611 2.64 -4.78 -11.19
CA ASP A 611 2.84 -4.89 -9.73
C ASP A 611 1.66 -5.63 -9.05
N PHE A 612 0.42 -5.26 -9.37
CA PHE A 612 -0.80 -5.90 -8.85
C PHE A 612 -0.92 -7.37 -9.28
N MET A 613 -0.68 -7.68 -10.55
CA MET A 613 -0.69 -9.06 -11.04
C MET A 613 0.42 -9.91 -10.43
N ASN A 614 1.63 -9.35 -10.27
CA ASN A 614 2.72 -10.03 -9.58
C ASN A 614 2.37 -10.27 -8.11
N ARG A 615 1.76 -9.29 -7.43
CA ARG A 615 1.28 -9.44 -6.05
C ARG A 615 0.28 -10.58 -5.94
N MET A 616 -0.75 -10.60 -6.77
CA MET A 616 -1.74 -11.68 -6.79
C MET A 616 -1.11 -13.04 -7.11
N ALA A 617 -0.18 -13.10 -8.06
CA ALA A 617 0.50 -14.35 -8.43
C ALA A 617 1.34 -14.91 -7.27
N ARG A 618 2.12 -14.05 -6.60
CA ARG A 618 2.93 -14.45 -5.43
C ARG A 618 2.04 -14.99 -4.31
N ASP A 619 0.99 -14.29 -3.94
CA ASP A 619 0.12 -14.71 -2.84
C ASP A 619 -0.51 -16.08 -3.10
N LYS A 620 -0.90 -16.37 -4.36
CA LYS A 620 -1.43 -17.69 -4.78
C LYS A 620 -0.39 -18.81 -4.69
N CYS A 621 0.90 -18.51 -4.73
CA CYS A 621 1.98 -19.48 -4.52
C CYS A 621 2.19 -19.81 -3.03
N ASN A 622 1.58 -19.08 -2.10
CA ASN A 622 1.72 -19.23 -0.65
C ASN A 622 3.19 -19.29 -0.19
N PRO A 623 3.98 -18.23 -0.43
CA PRO A 623 5.39 -18.22 -0.12
C PRO A 623 5.63 -18.19 1.39
N ASN A 624 6.74 -18.77 1.83
CA ASN A 624 7.15 -18.74 3.23
C ASN A 624 8.68 -18.65 3.34
N LEU A 625 9.14 -18.25 4.51
CA LEU A 625 10.55 -18.13 4.87
C LEU A 625 10.80 -18.95 6.14
N SER A 626 11.91 -19.69 6.19
CA SER A 626 12.37 -20.34 7.42
C SER A 626 13.74 -19.83 7.83
N TYR A 627 13.89 -19.48 9.11
CA TYR A 627 15.16 -19.06 9.70
C TYR A 627 15.96 -20.27 10.14
N GLN A 628 17.24 -20.31 9.77
CA GLN A 628 18.20 -21.27 10.32
C GLN A 628 19.02 -20.59 11.40
N TYR A 629 19.06 -21.18 12.60
CA TYR A 629 19.80 -20.62 13.72
C TYR A 629 21.22 -21.15 13.81
N SER A 630 22.09 -20.34 14.42
CA SER A 630 23.41 -20.77 14.88
C SER A 630 23.31 -21.92 15.86
N ALA A 631 24.37 -22.72 15.99
CA ALA A 631 24.39 -23.90 16.86
C ALA A 631 24.13 -23.56 18.35
N ASP A 632 24.46 -22.35 18.79
CA ASP A 632 24.18 -21.85 20.14
C ASP A 632 22.77 -21.26 20.31
N GLY A 633 21.97 -21.21 19.23
CA GLY A 633 20.61 -20.71 19.22
C GLY A 633 20.49 -19.22 19.54
N LYS A 634 21.54 -18.42 19.30
CA LYS A 634 21.55 -16.97 19.61
C LYS A 634 21.33 -16.06 18.42
N SER A 635 21.47 -16.58 17.20
CA SER A 635 21.41 -15.75 15.99
C SER A 635 20.83 -16.52 14.80
N VAL A 636 20.23 -15.79 13.85
CA VAL A 636 19.87 -16.31 12.53
C VAL A 636 21.08 -16.22 11.62
N THR A 637 21.45 -17.30 10.95
CA THR A 637 22.63 -17.37 10.05
C THR A 637 22.26 -17.49 8.58
N SER A 638 21.11 -18.07 8.27
CA SER A 638 20.56 -18.12 6.92
C SER A 638 19.04 -18.15 6.95
N VAL A 639 18.44 -17.87 5.79
CA VAL A 639 17.00 -17.99 5.58
C VAL A 639 16.74 -18.84 4.33
N THR A 640 15.70 -19.66 4.35
CA THR A 640 15.30 -20.49 3.20
C THR A 640 13.92 -20.10 2.74
N VAL A 641 13.81 -19.76 1.46
CA VAL A 641 12.59 -19.33 0.78
C VAL A 641 11.92 -20.54 0.15
N THR A 642 10.61 -20.65 0.37
CA THR A 642 9.77 -21.74 -0.13
C THR A 642 8.45 -21.18 -0.64
N ALA A 643 7.74 -21.99 -1.42
CA ALA A 643 6.37 -21.76 -1.86
C ALA A 643 5.73 -23.14 -2.14
N ASN A 644 4.44 -23.19 -2.46
CA ASN A 644 3.79 -24.42 -2.91
C ASN A 644 4.55 -25.02 -4.11
N GLY A 645 5.05 -26.26 -3.96
CA GLY A 645 5.87 -26.93 -4.98
C GLY A 645 7.22 -26.26 -5.28
N ASN A 646 7.65 -25.30 -4.46
CA ASN A 646 8.83 -24.46 -4.67
C ASN A 646 8.88 -23.83 -6.08
N SER A 647 7.73 -23.44 -6.62
CA SER A 647 7.64 -22.75 -7.89
C SER A 647 6.66 -21.58 -7.79
N CYS A 648 6.96 -20.48 -8.47
CA CYS A 648 6.03 -19.38 -8.62
C CYS A 648 6.29 -18.63 -9.93
N SER A 649 5.24 -18.13 -10.57
CA SER A 649 5.36 -17.33 -11.81
C SER A 649 5.92 -15.93 -11.57
N ALA A 650 5.87 -15.45 -10.32
CA ALA A 650 6.45 -14.19 -9.89
C ALA A 650 7.55 -14.44 -8.84
N PRO A 651 8.66 -13.68 -8.85
CA PRO A 651 9.73 -13.86 -7.88
C PRO A 651 9.27 -13.46 -6.47
N ILE A 652 9.73 -14.19 -5.45
CA ILE A 652 9.35 -13.97 -4.06
C ILE A 652 10.26 -12.90 -3.42
N PRO A 653 9.73 -11.76 -2.94
CA PRO A 653 10.55 -10.75 -2.27
C PRO A 653 10.96 -11.23 -0.88
N VAL A 654 12.23 -11.06 -0.55
CA VAL A 654 12.77 -11.30 0.80
C VAL A 654 13.46 -10.05 1.29
N THR A 655 12.91 -9.45 2.34
CA THR A 655 13.49 -8.31 3.04
C THR A 655 14.51 -8.78 4.07
N LEU A 656 15.68 -8.17 4.08
CA LEU A 656 16.80 -8.52 4.94
C LEU A 656 17.42 -7.25 5.59
N PRO A 657 17.78 -7.29 6.88
CA PRO A 657 18.43 -6.17 7.57
C PRO A 657 19.94 -6.10 7.28
N VAL A 658 20.49 -7.15 6.65
CA VAL A 658 21.91 -7.32 6.34
C VAL A 658 22.05 -7.89 4.93
N GLY A 659 23.24 -7.79 4.34
CA GLY A 659 23.55 -8.47 3.08
C GLY A 659 23.38 -9.99 3.20
N ALA A 660 23.16 -10.66 2.08
CA ALA A 660 23.11 -12.12 2.02
C ALA A 660 23.64 -12.65 0.69
N THR A 661 24.16 -13.87 0.66
CA THR A 661 24.71 -14.55 -0.53
C THR A 661 23.97 -15.84 -0.83
N SER A 662 23.90 -16.20 -2.10
CA SER A 662 23.34 -17.48 -2.57
C SER A 662 23.85 -17.76 -3.97
N ASN A 663 23.96 -19.05 -4.31
CA ASN A 663 24.34 -19.50 -5.65
C ASN A 663 23.14 -19.70 -6.57
N ALA A 664 21.91 -19.41 -6.10
CA ALA A 664 20.71 -19.50 -6.93
C ALA A 664 20.78 -18.50 -8.09
N PRO A 665 20.46 -18.91 -9.33
CA PRO A 665 20.46 -18.01 -10.48
C PRO A 665 19.26 -17.05 -10.45
N GLY A 666 19.40 -15.91 -11.14
CA GLY A 666 18.28 -14.99 -11.39
C GLY A 666 17.83 -14.12 -10.21
N LEU A 667 18.59 -14.10 -9.11
CA LEU A 667 18.33 -13.20 -7.98
C LEU A 667 18.47 -11.74 -8.38
N VAL A 668 17.45 -10.92 -8.12
CA VAL A 668 17.51 -9.46 -8.30
C VAL A 668 17.58 -8.80 -6.92
N ARG A 669 18.55 -7.90 -6.73
CA ARG A 669 18.76 -7.18 -5.48
C ARG A 669 18.31 -5.74 -5.63
N GLU A 670 17.55 -5.27 -4.66
CA GLU A 670 17.01 -3.93 -4.63
C GLU A 670 17.34 -3.26 -3.30
N THR A 671 17.86 -2.04 -3.38
CA THR A 671 18.09 -1.16 -2.23
C THR A 671 17.83 0.25 -2.71
N ILE A 672 16.69 0.82 -2.30
CA ILE A 672 16.26 2.14 -2.73
C ILE A 672 16.34 3.09 -1.54
N GLY A 673 17.21 4.10 -1.63
CA GLY A 673 17.34 5.08 -0.56
C GLY A 673 17.71 4.46 0.78
N SER A 674 16.84 4.65 1.77
CA SER A 674 17.00 4.09 3.12
C SER A 674 16.36 2.71 3.30
N ASP A 675 15.63 2.18 2.31
CA ASP A 675 14.93 0.90 2.46
C ASP A 675 15.89 -0.26 2.79
N PRO A 676 15.41 -1.27 3.54
CA PRO A 676 16.17 -2.50 3.73
C PRO A 676 16.43 -3.19 2.38
N LEU A 677 17.43 -4.07 2.36
CA LEU A 677 17.72 -4.90 1.20
C LEU A 677 16.52 -5.80 0.90
N VAL A 678 16.02 -5.75 -0.33
CA VAL A 678 15.07 -6.74 -0.86
C VAL A 678 15.79 -7.60 -1.89
N ILE A 679 15.67 -8.92 -1.75
CA ILE A 679 16.11 -9.87 -2.78
C ILE A 679 14.87 -10.51 -3.37
N TRP A 680 14.66 -10.33 -4.67
CA TRP A 680 13.62 -11.01 -5.44
C TRP A 680 14.14 -12.39 -5.85
N VAL A 681 13.50 -13.44 -5.33
CA VAL A 681 13.95 -14.84 -5.45
C VAL A 681 13.04 -15.61 -6.41
N PRO A 682 13.51 -15.96 -7.62
CA PRO A 682 12.78 -16.88 -8.50
C PRO A 682 12.75 -18.29 -7.89
N LEU A 683 11.59 -18.93 -7.91
CA LEU A 683 11.42 -20.31 -7.47
C LEU A 683 11.03 -21.20 -8.67
N THR A 684 11.85 -22.21 -8.96
CA THR A 684 11.77 -23.05 -10.18
C THR A 684 11.78 -24.55 -9.90
N GLY A 685 11.23 -24.97 -8.75
CA GLY A 685 11.07 -26.36 -8.32
C GLY A 685 11.92 -26.75 -7.10
N SER A 686 12.80 -25.87 -6.63
CA SER A 686 13.67 -26.09 -5.46
C SER A 686 13.63 -24.88 -4.52
N PRO A 687 13.75 -25.10 -3.20
CA PRO A 687 13.86 -24.00 -2.25
C PRO A 687 15.19 -23.26 -2.42
N VAL A 688 15.22 -21.97 -2.06
CA VAL A 688 16.43 -21.14 -2.17
C VAL A 688 16.88 -20.69 -0.79
N THR A 689 18.12 -20.99 -0.43
CA THR A 689 18.73 -20.52 0.81
C THR A 689 19.59 -19.29 0.55
N LEU A 690 19.40 -18.26 1.39
CA LEU A 690 20.19 -17.03 1.44
C LEU A 690 21.02 -17.04 2.74
N ASN A 691 22.34 -17.10 2.61
CA ASN A 691 23.26 -17.06 3.75
C ASN A 691 23.51 -15.60 4.14
N LEU A 692 23.24 -15.24 5.39
CA LEU A 692 23.38 -13.86 5.84
C LEU A 692 24.88 -13.52 5.96
N ALA A 693 25.26 -12.34 5.47
CA ALA A 693 26.64 -11.84 5.53
C ALA A 693 27.12 -11.65 6.97
N SER A 694 26.19 -11.31 7.88
CA SER A 694 26.39 -11.26 9.32
C SER A 694 25.19 -11.92 10.01
N PRO A 695 25.40 -12.73 11.07
CA PRO A 695 24.28 -13.29 11.82
C PRO A 695 23.42 -12.20 12.46
N VAL A 696 22.09 -12.39 12.47
CA VAL A 696 21.14 -11.46 13.10
C VAL A 696 20.82 -11.94 14.51
N SER A 697 21.08 -11.11 15.52
CA SER A 697 20.87 -11.44 16.94
C SER A 697 19.39 -11.74 17.25
N LEU A 698 19.15 -12.74 18.10
CA LEU A 698 17.84 -13.01 18.67
C LEU A 698 17.54 -12.19 19.94
N LEU A 699 18.57 -11.65 20.60
CA LEU A 699 18.44 -10.74 21.73
C LEU A 699 18.64 -9.29 21.28
#